data_AF-A0A151T5W9-F1
#
_entry.id   AF-A0A151T5W9-F1
#
_cell.length_a   1.000
_cell.length_b   1.000
_cell.length_c   1.000
_cell.angle_alpha   90.00
_cell.angle_beta   90.00
_cell.angle_gamma   90.00
#
_symmetry.space_group_name_H-M   'P 1'
#
loop_
_entity.id
_entity.type
_entity.pdbx_description
1 polymer ?
#
loop_
_entity_poly.entity_id
_entity_poly.type
_entity_poly.pdbx_seq_one_letter_code
_entity_poly.pdbx_strand_id
1 'polypeptide(L)'
;MSVVEEDYTQDGTVDLKGRPILRSNTGRWKACSFIVGYEMIERMAYYGIASNLVLYLTKKLHEGTVKSSNHVTNWVGTVWMMPAAGAYIADAYLGRYWTFVIASAIYLLGMCLLTLAVSLPALRPPPCASGIADKDCQHASSFQVGIFFFALYIIAAGTGGTKPNISTMGADQFDEFEPKERTQKLSFYNWWVFNILIGTISAQTLLVYIQDRVGFGLGYGIPTIGLALSILVFLFGTPLYRHRLPSGSPLTRMVQVLVAAMRKWKVKIPDNLNELNELSMEDFLDKAAVKTGQTSPWMLCTVTQVEETKQMMKMIPILITTCIPSTTIAQTSTLFIRQGTTLDRSMGPHFEIPPACLIAFVNIFMLISVVIYDRLFVPTIRRYTNNPRGISLLQRLGIGLSLHVIIMLTACLVERKRLSVARENNLLDQNDTIPLTIFILIPQFALTGIADTFVDVAKLEFFYDQAPEAMKSLGTSYFTTTLSIGSFLSTFLLSTVADLTRRHGHKGWILDNLNVSRLDYYYAFLATLSAINFLCFVVVAKPVLRSKTGKWKACSFIVGYEVFERMAFYGIQSNLVLYLTRKLHEGTVTASNNVSNWVGAVWMMPLAGAFIADAYLGRYWTFVISSGIYVLGMALLTLAVSLQALRPPPCVDDHNCPHASSLQYGIFFLGLYIIAAGTGGTKPNISTMGADQFDDFEPKERSHKLSFFNWWFFSIFFGTLFANTFLIYIQDYVGWTIGYGLPTLGLAFSVLVFLVGTPYYRHKLPSGSPITRMLQVFVAATRKWKLHVSDDPKELHELSIEEYASNGRNRIDKSSSFSFLDKAAVKTGQTSPWMLCTVTQVEETKQMTKLIPIMLTTIVPSTLIVQTSTLFVKQGATLDRSMGPHFKIPPACLTAFVTLSMLITIVMYDRLFVPAIRRYTKNPRGITMLQRLGIGLVLHVTIMVTACFAERKRLSVAREKDLLEQKDAIPLTIFILLPQYALAGVADNFVEVAKMELFYDQAPEGMKSLGTSYFTTTLGIASFLSTFLLSTVADITKRNGHKGWVLDNLNVSHLDYYYAFMAILSFLNFLCFLVAAKFFVYNVDVTQNRLGLEVNPPSSQPQDKTGISPSTPQADAKS
;
A
#
# COMPACT_ATOMS: atom_id res chain seq x y z
N MET A 1 -30.28 22.77 -52.60
CA MET A 1 -28.98 22.53 -51.94
C MET A 1 -29.08 21.40 -50.89
N SER A 2 -30.04 20.46 -51.02
CA SER A 2 -30.42 19.50 -49.97
C SER A 2 -30.39 18.02 -50.42
N VAL A 3 -29.83 17.73 -51.59
CA VAL A 3 -29.70 16.35 -52.13
C VAL A 3 -28.24 15.89 -52.23
N VAL A 4 -27.28 16.80 -52.05
CA VAL A 4 -25.84 16.50 -52.19
C VAL A 4 -25.17 16.14 -50.84
N GLU A 5 -25.76 16.50 -49.70
CA GLU A 5 -25.23 16.19 -48.36
C GLU A 5 -25.53 14.74 -47.88
N GLU A 6 -26.48 14.02 -48.49
CA GLU A 6 -26.86 12.67 -48.04
C GLU A 6 -25.89 11.56 -48.50
N ASP A 7 -25.03 11.82 -49.50
CA ASP A 7 -24.22 10.76 -50.14
C ASP A 7 -22.77 10.68 -49.62
N TYR A 8 -22.34 11.65 -48.80
CA TYR A 8 -21.04 11.64 -48.11
C TYR A 8 -21.13 10.97 -46.74
N THR A 9 -20.03 10.37 -46.30
CA THR A 9 -19.93 9.78 -44.96
C THR A 9 -20.04 10.86 -43.87
N GLN A 10 -20.89 10.65 -42.88
CA GLN A 10 -21.16 11.65 -41.83
C GLN A 10 -20.21 11.51 -40.61
N ASP A 11 -19.38 10.47 -40.61
CA ASP A 11 -18.54 10.10 -39.48
C ASP A 11 -17.14 10.72 -39.50
N GLY A 12 -16.87 11.61 -40.48
CA GLY A 12 -15.61 12.32 -40.64
C GLY A 12 -14.51 11.50 -41.33
N THR A 13 -14.85 10.40 -41.99
CA THR A 13 -13.89 9.60 -42.77
C THR A 13 -13.51 10.27 -44.09
N VAL A 14 -12.27 10.03 -44.53
CA VAL A 14 -11.63 10.62 -45.72
C VAL A 14 -10.91 9.58 -46.56
N ASP A 15 -10.58 9.94 -47.81
CA ASP A 15 -9.64 9.18 -48.64
C ASP A 15 -8.18 9.41 -48.18
N LEU A 16 -7.21 8.68 -48.75
CA LEU A 16 -5.79 8.88 -48.44
C LEU A 16 -5.26 10.28 -48.74
N LYS A 17 -5.97 11.07 -49.55
CA LYS A 17 -5.61 12.46 -49.89
C LYS A 17 -6.30 13.46 -48.94
N GLY A 18 -7.02 12.99 -47.93
CA GLY A 18 -7.74 13.82 -46.96
C GLY A 18 -9.05 14.40 -47.46
N ARG A 19 -9.59 13.92 -48.58
CA ARG A 19 -10.85 14.40 -49.16
C ARG A 19 -12.05 13.62 -48.60
N PRO A 20 -13.20 14.28 -48.34
CA PRO A 20 -14.43 13.60 -47.96
C PRO A 20 -14.83 12.55 -49.00
N ILE A 21 -15.30 11.39 -48.55
CA ILE A 21 -15.61 10.24 -49.40
C ILE A 21 -17.12 10.03 -49.56
N LEU A 22 -17.51 9.60 -50.76
CA LEU A 22 -18.88 9.14 -51.04
C LEU A 22 -19.11 7.77 -50.40
N ARG A 23 -20.22 7.64 -49.66
CA ARG A 23 -20.61 6.43 -48.91
C ARG A 23 -20.76 5.20 -49.83
N SER A 24 -21.13 5.40 -51.10
CA SER A 24 -21.37 4.35 -52.09
C SER A 24 -20.10 3.69 -52.68
N ASN A 25 -18.97 4.39 -52.72
CA ASN A 25 -17.78 3.98 -53.47
C ASN A 25 -16.69 3.28 -52.64
N THR A 26 -16.66 3.50 -51.32
CA THR A 26 -15.57 3.03 -50.44
C THR A 26 -16.12 2.41 -49.15
N GLY A 27 -15.30 1.59 -48.47
CA GLY A 27 -15.65 0.93 -47.21
C GLY A 27 -16.53 -0.33 -47.37
N ARG A 28 -17.34 -0.59 -46.34
CA ARG A 28 -18.23 -1.76 -46.21
C ARG A 28 -17.48 -3.10 -46.28
N TRP A 29 -18.22 -4.19 -46.47
CA TRP A 29 -17.70 -5.55 -46.57
C TRP A 29 -16.64 -5.76 -47.67
N LYS A 30 -16.68 -4.97 -48.76
CA LYS A 30 -15.66 -5.05 -49.82
C LYS A 30 -14.27 -4.69 -49.27
N ALA A 31 -14.19 -3.62 -48.48
CA ALA A 31 -12.97 -3.23 -47.78
C ALA A 31 -12.62 -4.20 -46.62
N CYS A 32 -13.60 -4.56 -45.79
CA CYS A 32 -13.37 -5.40 -44.61
C CYS A 32 -12.86 -6.81 -44.94
N SER A 33 -13.19 -7.36 -46.11
CA SER A 33 -12.73 -8.70 -46.52
C SER A 33 -11.20 -8.81 -46.57
N PHE A 34 -10.52 -7.74 -47.01
CA PHE A 34 -9.06 -7.66 -47.02
C PHE A 34 -8.46 -7.58 -45.60
N ILE A 35 -9.14 -6.87 -44.70
CA ILE A 35 -8.73 -6.66 -43.30
C ILE A 35 -8.83 -7.96 -42.49
N VAL A 36 -9.93 -8.70 -42.65
CA VAL A 36 -10.17 -9.96 -41.93
C VAL A 36 -9.18 -11.06 -42.34
N GLY A 37 -8.80 -11.11 -43.62
CA GLY A 37 -7.82 -12.08 -44.12
C GLY A 37 -6.43 -11.91 -43.50
N TYR A 38 -5.98 -10.66 -43.30
CA TYR A 38 -4.75 -10.37 -42.56
C TYR A 38 -4.84 -10.86 -41.11
N GLU A 39 -5.93 -10.56 -40.41
CA GLU A 39 -6.10 -10.92 -39.00
C GLU A 39 -6.00 -12.43 -38.79
N MET A 40 -6.64 -13.24 -39.64
CA MET A 40 -6.57 -14.70 -39.53
C MET A 40 -5.12 -15.21 -39.58
N ILE A 41 -4.34 -14.72 -40.53
CA ILE A 41 -2.95 -15.16 -40.75
C ILE A 41 -2.01 -14.59 -39.69
N GLU A 42 -2.22 -13.35 -39.25
CA GLU A 42 -1.48 -12.74 -38.15
C GLU A 42 -1.65 -13.55 -36.86
N ARG A 43 -2.89 -13.92 -36.53
CA ARG A 43 -3.18 -14.75 -35.34
C ARG A 43 -2.53 -16.10 -35.43
N MET A 44 -2.54 -16.70 -36.63
CA MET A 44 -1.86 -17.96 -36.88
C MET A 44 -0.34 -17.83 -36.68
N ALA A 45 0.27 -16.75 -37.15
CA ALA A 45 1.70 -16.49 -36.96
C ALA A 45 2.07 -16.27 -35.48
N TYR A 46 1.34 -15.40 -34.79
CA TYR A 46 1.59 -15.08 -33.38
C TYR A 46 1.45 -16.32 -32.47
N TYR A 47 0.30 -17.01 -32.54
CA TYR A 47 0.07 -18.20 -31.70
C TYR A 47 0.92 -19.38 -32.14
N GLY A 48 1.30 -19.43 -33.42
CA GLY A 48 2.25 -20.41 -33.95
C GLY A 48 3.62 -20.33 -33.29
N ILE A 49 4.11 -19.12 -33.02
CA ILE A 49 5.34 -18.91 -32.26
C ILE A 49 5.08 -19.14 -30.77
N ALA A 50 4.10 -18.41 -30.20
CA ALA A 50 3.90 -18.35 -28.76
C ALA A 50 3.61 -19.71 -28.10
N SER A 51 2.87 -20.57 -28.77
CA SER A 51 2.44 -21.87 -28.21
C SER A 51 3.57 -22.88 -28.10
N ASN A 52 4.60 -22.83 -28.96
CA ASN A 52 5.64 -23.86 -29.02
C ASN A 52 7.06 -23.33 -28.79
N LEU A 53 7.20 -22.03 -28.51
CA LEU A 53 8.49 -21.37 -28.31
C LEU A 53 9.31 -22.02 -27.17
N VAL A 54 8.66 -22.44 -26.07
CA VAL A 54 9.34 -23.09 -24.95
C VAL A 54 10.01 -24.41 -25.38
N LEU A 55 9.40 -25.15 -26.32
CA LEU A 55 9.99 -26.38 -26.85
C LEU A 55 11.13 -26.10 -27.82
N TYR A 56 11.07 -25.02 -28.60
CA TYR A 56 12.22 -24.60 -29.41
C TYR A 56 13.42 -24.23 -28.55
N LEU A 57 13.22 -23.40 -27.52
CA LEU A 57 14.30 -22.96 -26.62
C LEU A 57 14.94 -24.15 -25.89
N THR A 58 14.13 -25.11 -25.42
CA THR A 58 14.63 -26.27 -24.68
C THR A 58 15.22 -27.34 -25.60
N LYS A 59 14.56 -27.74 -26.69
CA LYS A 59 15.02 -28.84 -27.56
C LYS A 59 16.05 -28.42 -28.63
N LYS A 60 16.05 -27.17 -29.08
CA LYS A 60 16.90 -26.71 -30.20
C LYS A 60 17.99 -25.73 -29.78
N LEU A 61 17.75 -24.88 -28.78
CA LEU A 61 18.79 -24.00 -28.22
C LEU A 61 19.40 -24.56 -26.92
N HIS A 62 18.92 -25.72 -26.46
CA HIS A 62 19.37 -26.42 -25.25
C HIS A 62 19.30 -25.55 -23.99
N GLU A 63 18.31 -24.66 -23.87
CA GLU A 63 18.15 -23.86 -22.65
C GLU A 63 17.48 -24.65 -21.52
N GLY A 64 17.86 -24.37 -20.28
CA GLY A 64 17.21 -24.94 -19.10
C GLY A 64 15.75 -24.51 -18.94
N THR A 65 14.98 -25.25 -18.14
CA THR A 65 13.52 -25.07 -17.97
C THR A 65 13.16 -23.69 -17.43
N VAL A 66 13.91 -23.18 -16.45
CA VAL A 66 13.67 -21.84 -15.88
C VAL A 66 14.00 -20.75 -16.91
N LYS A 67 15.16 -20.85 -17.56
CA LYS A 67 15.64 -19.85 -18.53
C LYS A 67 14.72 -19.76 -19.75
N SER A 68 14.36 -20.90 -20.33
CA SER A 68 13.44 -20.96 -21.48
C SER A 68 12.05 -20.41 -21.13
N SER A 69 11.48 -20.80 -19.99
CA SER A 69 10.17 -20.29 -19.55
C SER A 69 10.19 -18.78 -19.36
N ASN A 70 11.24 -18.24 -18.73
CA ASN A 70 11.45 -16.80 -18.55
C ASN A 70 11.55 -16.05 -19.88
N HIS A 71 12.27 -16.59 -20.87
CA HIS A 71 12.39 -15.97 -22.17
C HIS A 71 11.04 -15.93 -22.92
N VAL A 72 10.23 -16.98 -22.82
CA VAL A 72 8.87 -16.99 -23.38
C VAL A 72 8.00 -15.95 -22.69
N THR A 73 7.93 -15.92 -21.36
CA THR A 73 7.08 -14.97 -20.62
C THR A 73 7.53 -13.52 -20.80
N ASN A 74 8.84 -13.25 -20.91
CA ASN A 74 9.34 -11.92 -21.20
C ASN A 74 8.98 -11.45 -22.62
N TRP A 75 9.09 -12.34 -23.61
CA TRP A 75 8.69 -12.02 -24.97
C TRP A 75 7.17 -11.79 -25.07
N VAL A 76 6.36 -12.69 -24.51
CA VAL A 76 4.90 -12.54 -24.45
C VAL A 76 4.51 -11.25 -23.72
N GLY A 77 5.14 -10.97 -22.57
CA GLY A 77 4.91 -9.73 -21.81
C GLY A 77 5.21 -8.47 -22.62
N THR A 78 6.27 -8.49 -23.42
CA THR A 78 6.65 -7.39 -24.31
C THR A 78 5.65 -7.23 -25.46
N VAL A 79 5.22 -8.33 -26.09
CA VAL A 79 4.22 -8.31 -27.17
C VAL A 79 2.89 -7.72 -26.68
N TRP A 80 2.48 -7.96 -25.44
CA TRP A 80 1.24 -7.39 -24.88
C TRP A 80 1.39 -5.95 -24.36
N MET A 81 2.62 -5.47 -24.18
CA MET A 81 2.91 -4.08 -23.80
C MET A 81 2.92 -3.14 -25.01
N MET A 82 3.52 -3.58 -26.12
CA MET A 82 3.72 -2.76 -27.32
C MET A 82 2.45 -2.21 -27.99
N PRO A 83 1.26 -2.85 -27.91
CA PRO A 83 0.01 -2.29 -28.41
C PRO A 83 -0.34 -0.91 -27.85
N ALA A 84 0.00 -0.62 -26.59
CA ALA A 84 -0.22 0.70 -26.02
C ALA A 84 0.64 1.77 -26.71
N ALA A 85 1.90 1.44 -27.03
CA ALA A 85 2.80 2.31 -27.77
C ALA A 85 2.36 2.50 -29.22
N GLY A 86 1.93 1.41 -29.89
CA GLY A 86 1.43 1.47 -31.27
C GLY A 86 0.13 2.27 -31.40
N ALA A 87 -0.79 2.13 -30.44
CA ALA A 87 -2.01 2.95 -30.37
C ALA A 87 -1.67 4.44 -30.17
N TYR A 88 -0.73 4.75 -29.27
CA TYR A 88 -0.26 6.12 -29.07
C TYR A 88 0.31 6.75 -30.34
N ILE A 89 1.17 6.04 -31.06
CA ILE A 89 1.77 6.52 -32.32
C ILE A 89 0.69 6.77 -33.39
N ALA A 90 -0.28 5.87 -33.50
CA ALA A 90 -1.38 5.99 -34.45
C ALA A 90 -2.30 7.17 -34.14
N ASP A 91 -2.70 7.33 -32.89
CA ASP A 91 -3.64 8.38 -32.47
C ASP A 91 -2.99 9.77 -32.43
N ALA A 92 -1.69 9.85 -32.14
CA ALA A 92 -0.98 11.13 -31.96
C ALA A 92 -0.28 11.65 -33.23
N TYR A 93 0.24 10.78 -34.11
CA TYR A 93 1.15 11.22 -35.18
C TYR A 93 0.79 10.69 -36.57
N LEU A 94 0.80 9.36 -36.76
CA LEU A 94 0.85 8.77 -38.11
C LEU A 94 -0.54 8.41 -38.67
N GLY A 95 -1.55 8.25 -37.82
CA GLY A 95 -2.84 7.69 -38.20
C GLY A 95 -2.81 6.17 -38.30
N ARG A 96 -3.98 5.55 -38.10
CA ARG A 96 -4.14 4.09 -37.99
C ARG A 96 -3.57 3.32 -39.18
N TYR A 97 -3.80 3.82 -40.39
CA TYR A 97 -3.34 3.17 -41.63
C TYR A 97 -1.82 3.14 -41.76
N TRP A 98 -1.13 4.27 -41.65
CA TRP A 98 0.34 4.33 -41.80
C TRP A 98 1.07 3.62 -40.67
N THR A 99 0.57 3.72 -39.42
CA THR A 99 1.10 2.93 -38.31
C THR A 99 0.98 1.44 -38.59
N PHE A 100 -0.17 0.99 -39.10
CA PHE A 100 -0.37 -0.41 -39.47
C PHE A 100 0.60 -0.84 -40.58
N VAL A 101 0.73 -0.09 -41.67
CA VAL A 101 1.61 -0.46 -42.81
C VAL A 101 3.07 -0.59 -42.35
N ILE A 102 3.60 0.41 -41.65
CA ILE A 102 4.98 0.39 -41.14
C ILE A 102 5.18 -0.78 -40.17
N ALA A 103 4.25 -0.97 -39.23
CA ALA A 103 4.35 -2.04 -38.24
C ALA A 103 4.22 -3.43 -38.87
N SER A 104 3.41 -3.60 -39.91
CA SER A 104 3.27 -4.86 -40.65
C SER A 104 4.55 -5.21 -41.42
N ALA A 105 5.26 -4.21 -41.97
CA ALA A 105 6.57 -4.41 -42.60
C ALA A 105 7.64 -4.80 -41.57
N ILE A 106 7.65 -4.16 -40.39
CA ILE A 106 8.53 -4.52 -39.27
C ILE A 106 8.24 -5.95 -38.80
N TYR A 107 6.96 -6.34 -38.67
CA TYR A 107 6.56 -7.69 -38.32
C TYR A 107 7.07 -8.70 -39.36
N LEU A 108 6.82 -8.45 -40.65
CA LEU A 108 7.31 -9.33 -41.71
C LEU A 108 8.83 -9.50 -41.69
N LEU A 109 9.58 -8.40 -41.50
CA LEU A 109 11.03 -8.47 -41.33
C LEU A 109 11.43 -9.38 -40.17
N GLY A 110 10.78 -9.23 -39.01
CA GLY A 110 11.00 -10.08 -37.84
C GLY A 110 10.69 -11.56 -38.12
N MET A 111 9.61 -11.86 -38.84
CA MET A 111 9.24 -13.21 -39.24
C MET A 111 10.24 -13.83 -40.21
N CYS A 112 10.72 -13.06 -41.19
CA CYS A 112 11.78 -13.47 -42.11
C CYS A 112 13.08 -13.79 -41.36
N LEU A 113 13.51 -12.91 -40.45
CA LEU A 113 14.70 -13.11 -39.62
C LEU A 113 14.56 -14.32 -38.70
N LEU A 114 13.39 -14.52 -38.08
CA LEU A 114 13.12 -15.68 -37.23
C LEU A 114 13.19 -16.98 -38.05
N THR A 115 12.55 -17.00 -39.22
CA THR A 115 12.58 -18.16 -40.15
C THR A 115 13.99 -18.47 -40.60
N LEU A 116 14.80 -17.44 -40.91
CA LEU A 116 16.20 -17.60 -41.29
C LEU A 116 17.03 -18.16 -40.12
N ALA A 117 16.84 -17.62 -38.92
CA ALA A 117 17.56 -18.05 -37.71
C ALA A 117 17.31 -19.52 -37.37
N VAL A 118 16.09 -20.04 -37.59
CA VAL A 118 15.77 -21.45 -37.31
C VAL A 118 16.14 -22.41 -38.45
N SER A 119 16.26 -21.90 -39.68
CA SER A 119 16.49 -22.69 -40.90
C SER A 119 17.98 -22.85 -41.24
N LEU A 120 18.81 -21.83 -40.99
CA LEU A 120 20.24 -21.87 -41.28
C LEU A 120 21.00 -22.68 -40.23
N PRO A 121 21.76 -23.73 -40.61
CA PRO A 121 22.57 -24.51 -39.66
C PRO A 121 23.61 -23.67 -38.91
N ALA A 122 24.15 -22.61 -39.51
CA ALA A 122 25.13 -21.73 -38.87
C ALA A 122 24.57 -20.91 -37.70
N LEU A 123 23.24 -20.69 -37.67
CA LEU A 123 22.56 -19.84 -36.69
C LEU A 123 21.93 -20.63 -35.54
N ARG A 124 22.17 -21.94 -35.46
CA ARG A 124 21.70 -22.80 -34.37
C ARG A 124 22.81 -23.78 -33.93
N PRO A 125 22.80 -24.26 -32.68
CA PRO A 125 23.76 -25.27 -32.26
C PRO A 125 23.54 -26.60 -33.02
N PRO A 126 24.58 -27.44 -33.13
CA PRO A 126 24.44 -28.76 -33.73
C PRO A 126 23.46 -29.63 -32.90
N PRO A 127 22.73 -30.56 -33.54
CA PRO A 127 21.87 -31.49 -32.82
C PRO A 127 22.69 -32.37 -31.86
N CYS A 128 22.17 -32.65 -30.67
CA CYS A 128 22.77 -33.60 -29.74
C CYS A 128 22.93 -34.98 -30.40
N ALA A 129 24.11 -35.59 -30.27
CA ALA A 129 24.34 -36.94 -30.78
C ALA A 129 23.59 -37.98 -29.93
N SER A 130 23.13 -39.06 -30.57
CA SER A 130 22.44 -40.17 -29.90
C SER A 130 23.36 -40.84 -28.86
N GLY A 131 22.92 -40.85 -27.59
CA GLY A 131 23.65 -41.46 -26.46
C GLY A 131 24.35 -40.46 -25.52
N ILE A 132 24.32 -39.15 -25.81
CA ILE A 132 24.82 -38.09 -24.93
C ILE A 132 23.65 -37.56 -24.07
N ALA A 133 23.87 -37.39 -22.76
CA ALA A 133 22.86 -36.80 -21.88
C ALA A 133 22.63 -35.32 -22.24
N ASP A 134 21.38 -34.82 -22.17
CA ASP A 134 21.02 -33.42 -22.51
C ASP A 134 21.91 -32.35 -21.85
N LYS A 135 22.53 -32.68 -20.70
CA LYS A 135 23.42 -31.82 -19.92
C LYS A 135 24.79 -31.59 -20.59
N ASP A 136 25.19 -32.48 -21.49
CA ASP A 136 26.47 -32.50 -22.17
C ASP A 136 26.36 -32.01 -23.64
N CYS A 137 25.18 -31.53 -24.04
CA CYS A 137 24.96 -30.93 -25.35
C CYS A 137 25.57 -29.53 -25.46
N GLN A 138 26.11 -29.19 -26.63
CA GLN A 138 26.58 -27.85 -26.89
C GLN A 138 25.41 -26.85 -26.87
N HIS A 139 25.46 -25.92 -25.91
CA HIS A 139 24.52 -24.80 -25.85
C HIS A 139 24.73 -23.82 -27.01
N ALA A 140 23.67 -23.12 -27.40
CA ALA A 140 23.74 -22.08 -28.42
C ALA A 140 24.74 -20.98 -28.04
N SER A 141 25.51 -20.49 -29.01
CA SER A 141 26.44 -19.38 -28.76
C SER A 141 25.68 -18.08 -28.47
N SER A 142 26.32 -17.15 -27.75
CA SER A 142 25.72 -15.84 -27.46
C SER A 142 25.27 -15.09 -28.71
N PHE A 143 25.97 -15.29 -29.84
CA PHE A 143 25.60 -14.72 -31.14
C PHE A 143 24.33 -15.34 -31.73
N GLN A 144 24.21 -16.68 -31.68
CA GLN A 144 23.01 -17.41 -32.15
C GLN A 144 21.77 -17.00 -31.34
N VAL A 145 21.91 -16.94 -30.01
CA VAL A 145 20.88 -16.47 -29.09
C VAL A 145 20.52 -15.00 -29.38
N GLY A 146 21.53 -14.15 -29.61
CA GLY A 146 21.35 -12.73 -29.93
C GLY A 146 20.51 -12.49 -31.18
N ILE A 147 20.82 -13.16 -32.29
CA ILE A 147 20.06 -13.03 -33.55
C ILE A 147 18.62 -13.54 -33.37
N PHE A 148 18.45 -14.67 -32.69
CA PHE A 148 17.13 -15.25 -32.46
C PHE A 148 16.21 -14.32 -31.66
N PHE A 149 16.71 -13.76 -30.54
CA PHE A 149 15.92 -12.82 -29.75
C PHE A 149 15.75 -11.46 -30.44
N PHE A 150 16.74 -11.00 -31.21
CA PHE A 150 16.58 -9.79 -32.03
C PHE A 150 15.38 -9.93 -32.99
N ALA A 151 15.25 -11.08 -33.67
CA ALA A 151 14.09 -11.37 -34.51
C ALA A 151 12.76 -11.39 -33.71
N LEU A 152 12.73 -12.05 -32.55
CA LEU A 152 11.55 -12.10 -31.69
C LEU A 152 11.10 -10.71 -31.19
N TYR A 153 12.03 -9.83 -30.81
CA TYR A 153 11.67 -8.49 -30.34
C TYR A 153 11.31 -7.54 -31.48
N ILE A 154 11.82 -7.74 -32.71
CA ILE A 154 11.30 -7.07 -33.91
C ILE A 154 9.83 -7.47 -34.14
N ILE A 155 9.50 -8.76 -34.00
CA ILE A 155 8.10 -9.23 -34.07
C ILE A 155 7.25 -8.55 -32.99
N ALA A 156 7.76 -8.42 -31.76
CA ALA A 156 7.05 -7.72 -30.68
C ALA A 156 6.79 -6.23 -31.00
N ALA A 157 7.76 -5.54 -31.61
CA ALA A 157 7.58 -4.16 -32.07
C ALA A 157 6.54 -4.06 -33.20
N GLY A 158 6.59 -4.97 -34.18
CA GLY A 158 5.64 -5.02 -35.29
C GLY A 158 4.20 -5.31 -34.84
N THR A 159 4.02 -6.33 -33.99
CA THR A 159 2.70 -6.67 -33.40
C THR A 159 2.10 -5.51 -32.59
N GLY A 160 2.95 -4.68 -31.97
CA GLY A 160 2.51 -3.50 -31.24
C GLY A 160 1.79 -2.47 -32.10
N GLY A 161 2.26 -2.23 -33.31
CA GLY A 161 1.60 -1.30 -34.23
C GLY A 161 0.47 -1.91 -35.04
N THR A 162 0.45 -3.23 -35.26
CA THR A 162 -0.61 -3.87 -36.08
C THR A 162 -1.89 -4.12 -35.27
N LYS A 163 -1.79 -4.76 -34.09
CA LYS A 163 -2.94 -5.20 -33.27
C LYS A 163 -3.95 -4.11 -32.90
N PRO A 164 -3.56 -2.93 -32.39
CA PRO A 164 -4.53 -1.89 -32.00
C PRO A 164 -5.18 -1.20 -33.20
N ASN A 165 -4.51 -1.19 -34.35
CA ASN A 165 -4.93 -0.40 -35.52
C ASN A 165 -5.79 -1.18 -36.50
N ILE A 166 -5.58 -2.49 -36.66
CA ILE A 166 -6.30 -3.29 -37.66
C ILE A 166 -7.79 -3.46 -37.33
N SER A 167 -8.11 -3.70 -36.05
CA SER A 167 -9.49 -3.90 -35.58
C SER A 167 -10.30 -2.60 -35.61
N THR A 168 -9.66 -1.48 -35.23
CA THR A 168 -10.27 -0.15 -35.24
C THR A 168 -10.47 0.36 -36.67
N MET A 169 -9.50 0.15 -37.55
CA MET A 169 -9.63 0.48 -38.96
C MET A 169 -10.68 -0.37 -39.68
N GLY A 170 -10.85 -1.65 -39.31
CA GLY A 170 -11.95 -2.48 -39.80
C GLY A 170 -13.32 -1.93 -39.40
N ALA A 171 -13.44 -1.38 -38.19
CA ALA A 171 -14.66 -0.72 -37.72
C ALA A 171 -14.94 0.62 -38.42
N ASP A 172 -13.89 1.37 -38.79
CA ASP A 172 -13.98 2.65 -39.51
C ASP A 172 -14.52 2.50 -40.96
N GLN A 173 -14.65 1.26 -41.47
CA GLN A 173 -15.18 1.02 -42.80
C GLN A 173 -16.71 1.14 -42.90
N PHE A 174 -17.40 1.35 -41.77
CA PHE A 174 -18.86 1.46 -41.69
C PHE A 174 -19.26 2.80 -41.07
N ASP A 175 -20.13 3.55 -41.75
CA ASP A 175 -20.68 4.82 -41.27
C ASP A 175 -21.71 4.55 -40.15
N GLU A 176 -21.47 5.14 -38.98
CA GLU A 176 -22.29 4.90 -37.78
C GLU A 176 -23.66 5.60 -37.82
N PHE A 177 -23.78 6.65 -38.64
CA PHE A 177 -25.01 7.40 -38.82
C PHE A 177 -25.97 6.76 -39.83
N GLU A 178 -25.50 5.76 -40.58
CA GLU A 178 -26.31 4.98 -41.53
C GLU A 178 -26.80 3.66 -40.89
N PRO A 179 -28.12 3.45 -40.71
CA PRO A 179 -28.66 2.27 -40.03
C PRO A 179 -28.24 0.93 -40.68
N LYS A 180 -28.13 0.90 -42.02
CA LYS A 180 -27.71 -0.30 -42.76
C LYS A 180 -26.25 -0.65 -42.49
N GLU A 181 -25.36 0.33 -42.55
CA GLU A 181 -23.92 0.12 -42.28
C GLU A 181 -23.65 -0.18 -40.81
N ARG A 182 -24.40 0.42 -39.88
CA ARG A 182 -24.35 0.09 -38.44
C ARG A 182 -24.66 -1.38 -38.16
N THR A 183 -25.66 -1.95 -38.84
CA THR A 183 -26.00 -3.38 -38.71
C THR A 183 -24.90 -4.26 -39.32
N GLN A 184 -24.32 -3.85 -40.45
CA GLN A 184 -23.20 -4.54 -41.07
C GLN A 184 -21.92 -4.51 -40.21
N LYS A 185 -21.66 -3.41 -39.51
CA LYS A 185 -20.56 -3.26 -38.53
C LYS A 185 -20.66 -4.30 -37.39
N LEU A 186 -21.86 -4.55 -36.88
CA LEU A 186 -22.08 -5.60 -35.87
C LEU A 186 -21.79 -7.00 -36.44
N SER A 187 -22.22 -7.26 -37.68
CA SER A 187 -21.90 -8.52 -38.36
C SER A 187 -20.39 -8.66 -38.64
N PHE A 188 -19.67 -7.56 -38.89
CA PHE A 188 -18.21 -7.57 -39.05
C PHE A 188 -17.50 -8.09 -37.80
N TYR A 189 -17.89 -7.64 -36.61
CA TYR A 189 -17.28 -8.12 -35.37
C TYR A 189 -17.51 -9.61 -35.13
N ASN A 190 -18.66 -10.17 -35.55
CA ASN A 190 -18.89 -11.62 -35.46
C ASN A 190 -17.91 -12.40 -36.35
N TRP A 191 -17.72 -11.97 -37.60
CA TRP A 191 -16.77 -12.59 -38.52
C TRP A 191 -15.31 -12.36 -38.11
N TRP A 192 -15.01 -11.21 -37.52
CA TRP A 192 -13.71 -10.90 -36.95
C TRP A 192 -13.30 -11.93 -35.88
N VAL A 193 -14.18 -12.15 -34.90
CA VAL A 193 -13.95 -13.15 -33.84
C VAL A 193 -13.84 -14.57 -34.42
N PHE A 194 -14.70 -14.94 -35.36
CA PHE A 194 -14.65 -16.24 -36.02
C PHE A 194 -13.29 -16.51 -36.69
N ASN A 195 -12.74 -15.53 -37.41
CA ASN A 195 -11.44 -15.67 -38.09
C ASN A 195 -10.26 -15.72 -37.11
N ILE A 196 -10.31 -14.97 -36.00
CA ILE A 196 -9.32 -15.06 -34.93
C ILE A 196 -9.26 -16.49 -34.37
N LEU A 197 -10.41 -17.11 -34.16
CA LEU A 197 -10.51 -18.46 -33.61
C LEU A 197 -9.95 -19.50 -34.58
N ILE A 198 -10.29 -19.41 -35.87
CA ILE A 198 -9.73 -20.31 -36.89
C ILE A 198 -8.20 -20.18 -36.94
N GLY A 199 -7.67 -18.96 -37.01
CA GLY A 199 -6.22 -18.73 -37.04
C GLY A 199 -5.51 -19.25 -35.78
N THR A 200 -6.15 -19.13 -34.61
CA THR A 200 -5.59 -19.60 -33.34
C THR A 200 -5.59 -21.13 -33.26
N ILE A 201 -6.69 -21.78 -33.63
CA ILE A 201 -6.82 -23.24 -33.62
C ILE A 201 -5.87 -23.86 -34.65
N SER A 202 -5.80 -23.32 -35.87
CA SER A 202 -4.89 -23.81 -36.91
C SER A 202 -3.42 -23.70 -36.49
N ALA A 203 -3.04 -22.61 -35.81
CA ALA A 203 -1.71 -22.47 -35.22
C ALA A 203 -1.42 -23.54 -34.17
N GLN A 204 -2.29 -23.67 -33.17
CA GLN A 204 -2.05 -24.54 -32.02
C GLN A 204 -2.16 -26.04 -32.36
N THR A 205 -2.76 -26.39 -33.49
CA THR A 205 -2.90 -27.78 -33.95
C THR A 205 -1.96 -28.07 -35.12
N LEU A 206 -2.33 -27.64 -36.33
CA LEU A 206 -1.62 -27.94 -37.57
C LEU A 206 -0.19 -27.39 -37.56
N LEU A 207 0.00 -26.12 -37.19
CA LEU A 207 1.33 -25.51 -37.26
C LEU A 207 2.27 -26.05 -36.17
N VAL A 208 1.78 -26.21 -34.95
CA VAL A 208 2.53 -26.88 -33.86
C VAL A 208 2.92 -28.31 -34.26
N TYR A 209 2.03 -29.05 -34.92
CA TYR A 209 2.35 -30.39 -35.44
C TYR A 209 3.48 -30.35 -36.47
N ILE A 210 3.43 -29.42 -37.42
CA ILE A 210 4.51 -29.22 -38.40
C ILE A 210 5.82 -28.87 -37.70
N GLN A 211 5.80 -27.99 -36.69
CA GLN A 211 6.98 -27.57 -35.95
C GLN A 211 7.68 -28.72 -35.21
N ASP A 212 6.92 -29.57 -34.51
CA ASP A 212 7.48 -30.67 -33.69
C ASP A 212 7.83 -31.90 -34.53
N ARG A 213 7.07 -32.21 -35.61
CA ARG A 213 7.25 -33.44 -36.41
C ARG A 213 8.07 -33.26 -37.69
N VAL A 214 7.92 -32.13 -38.37
CA VAL A 214 8.58 -31.88 -39.66
C VAL A 214 9.79 -30.96 -39.46
N GLY A 215 9.61 -29.84 -38.77
CA GLY A 215 10.68 -28.95 -38.37
C GLY A 215 10.25 -27.49 -38.24
N PHE A 216 10.92 -26.79 -37.33
CA PHE A 216 10.66 -25.37 -37.03
C PHE A 216 10.88 -24.42 -38.23
N GLY A 217 11.74 -24.78 -39.19
CA GLY A 217 11.95 -23.99 -40.41
C GLY A 217 10.68 -23.83 -41.24
N LEU A 218 9.99 -24.94 -41.56
CA LEU A 218 8.69 -24.90 -42.23
C LEU A 218 7.60 -24.34 -41.30
N GLY A 219 7.67 -24.68 -40.01
CA GLY A 219 6.73 -24.21 -39.01
C GLY A 219 6.69 -22.69 -38.80
N TYR A 220 7.79 -21.97 -39.05
CA TYR A 220 7.81 -20.49 -39.07
C TYR A 220 7.81 -19.91 -40.49
N GLY A 221 8.25 -20.67 -41.50
CA GLY A 221 8.22 -20.25 -42.91
C GLY A 221 6.81 -20.13 -43.49
N ILE A 222 5.92 -21.09 -43.20
CA ILE A 222 4.51 -21.06 -43.66
C ILE A 222 3.79 -19.77 -43.21
N PRO A 223 3.77 -19.41 -41.91
CA PRO A 223 3.15 -18.15 -41.49
C PRO A 223 3.90 -16.92 -41.99
N THR A 224 5.21 -16.98 -42.25
CA THR A 224 5.96 -15.86 -42.85
C THR A 224 5.49 -15.56 -44.28
N ILE A 225 5.37 -16.60 -45.12
CA ILE A 225 4.86 -16.46 -46.49
C ILE A 225 3.39 -16.01 -46.46
N GLY A 226 2.58 -16.63 -45.61
CA GLY A 226 1.19 -16.22 -45.41
C GLY A 226 1.07 -14.76 -45.02
N LEU A 227 1.88 -14.30 -44.07
CA LEU A 227 1.87 -12.91 -43.60
C LEU A 227 2.27 -11.96 -44.73
N ALA A 228 3.30 -12.28 -45.52
CA ALA A 228 3.71 -11.49 -46.68
C ALA A 228 2.57 -11.36 -47.70
N LEU A 229 1.92 -12.47 -48.07
CA LEU A 229 0.79 -12.48 -48.99
C LEU A 229 -0.39 -11.66 -48.43
N SER A 230 -0.68 -11.80 -47.14
CA SER A 230 -1.76 -11.06 -46.48
C SER A 230 -1.51 -9.55 -46.45
N ILE A 231 -0.25 -9.11 -46.30
CA ILE A 231 0.13 -7.69 -46.37
C ILE A 231 -0.03 -7.17 -47.80
N LEU A 232 0.35 -7.95 -48.82
CA LEU A 232 0.15 -7.55 -50.22
C LEU A 232 -1.34 -7.43 -50.57
N VAL A 233 -2.16 -8.39 -50.13
CA VAL A 233 -3.62 -8.36 -50.27
C VAL A 233 -4.23 -7.17 -49.54
N PHE A 234 -3.74 -6.87 -48.34
CA PHE A 234 -4.14 -5.69 -47.58
C PHE A 234 -3.82 -4.38 -48.34
N LEU A 235 -2.61 -4.25 -48.88
CA LEU A 235 -2.17 -3.07 -49.63
C LEU A 235 -2.93 -2.92 -50.96
N PHE A 236 -3.36 -4.02 -51.57
CA PHE A 236 -4.23 -3.97 -52.75
C PHE A 236 -5.61 -3.35 -52.44
N GLY A 237 -6.11 -3.53 -51.22
CA GLY A 237 -7.37 -2.94 -50.73
C GLY A 237 -7.30 -1.44 -50.41
N THR A 238 -6.11 -0.83 -50.41
CA THR A 238 -5.87 0.59 -50.09
C THR A 238 -6.84 1.60 -50.70
N PRO A 239 -7.15 1.57 -52.02
CA PRO A 239 -8.07 2.55 -52.61
C PRO A 239 -9.53 2.39 -52.16
N LEU A 240 -9.88 1.28 -51.50
CA LEU A 240 -11.22 0.98 -51.00
C LEU A 240 -11.41 1.36 -49.54
N TYR A 241 -10.33 1.66 -48.80
CA TYR A 241 -10.41 1.94 -47.37
C TYR A 241 -10.89 3.35 -47.07
N ARG A 242 -11.70 3.46 -46.02
CA ARG A 242 -12.05 4.72 -45.36
C ARG A 242 -11.02 5.01 -44.27
N HIS A 243 -10.53 6.24 -44.21
CA HIS A 243 -9.48 6.65 -43.25
C HIS A 243 -10.01 7.67 -42.25
N ARG A 244 -9.55 7.56 -41.00
CA ARG A 244 -9.73 8.62 -40.00
C ARG A 244 -8.42 9.36 -39.76
N LEU A 245 -8.52 10.68 -39.67
CA LEU A 245 -7.40 11.55 -39.31
C LEU A 245 -7.07 11.39 -37.81
N PRO A 246 -5.79 11.56 -37.41
CA PRO A 246 -5.39 11.50 -36.00
C PRO A 246 -6.08 12.60 -35.17
N SER A 247 -6.74 12.22 -34.06
CA SER A 247 -7.47 13.13 -33.17
C SER A 247 -6.79 13.35 -31.80
N GLY A 248 -5.56 12.85 -31.64
CA GLY A 248 -4.76 12.91 -30.41
C GLY A 248 -5.00 11.71 -29.48
N SER A 249 -3.97 11.33 -28.70
CA SER A 249 -4.03 10.15 -27.82
C SER A 249 -4.69 10.44 -26.45
N PRO A 250 -5.62 9.60 -25.98
CA PRO A 250 -6.17 9.67 -24.62
C PRO A 250 -5.10 9.54 -23.53
N LEU A 251 -4.01 8.80 -23.80
CA LEU A 251 -2.87 8.69 -22.90
C LEU A 251 -2.21 10.06 -22.70
N THR A 252 -2.05 10.85 -23.76
CA THR A 252 -1.51 12.22 -23.65
C THR A 252 -2.39 13.07 -22.75
N ARG A 253 -3.73 12.96 -22.85
CA ARG A 253 -4.67 13.71 -22.00
C ARG A 253 -4.51 13.34 -20.52
N MET A 254 -4.45 12.03 -20.22
CA MET A 254 -4.22 11.54 -18.86
C MET A 254 -2.88 12.04 -18.29
N VAL A 255 -1.80 11.96 -19.08
CA VAL A 255 -0.46 12.42 -18.67
C VAL A 255 -0.42 13.95 -18.54
N GLN A 256 -1.11 14.70 -19.40
CA GLN A 256 -1.25 16.16 -19.28
C GLN A 256 -1.89 16.55 -17.96
N VAL A 257 -2.96 15.87 -17.54
CA VAL A 257 -3.61 16.10 -16.24
C VAL A 257 -2.64 15.81 -15.10
N LEU A 258 -1.94 14.68 -15.13
CA LEU A 258 -0.96 14.32 -14.09
C LEU A 258 0.20 15.33 -14.03
N VAL A 259 0.76 15.72 -15.17
CA VAL A 259 1.87 16.69 -15.27
C VAL A 259 1.42 18.08 -14.87
N ALA A 260 0.24 18.53 -15.31
CA ALA A 260 -0.33 19.81 -14.94
C ALA A 260 -0.60 19.86 -13.42
N ALA A 261 -1.19 18.80 -12.85
CA ALA A 261 -1.39 18.67 -11.41
C ALA A 261 -0.06 18.70 -10.64
N MET A 262 0.98 17.98 -11.12
CA MET A 262 2.32 17.97 -10.51
C MET A 262 3.02 19.33 -10.60
N ARG A 263 2.97 20.00 -11.76
CA ARG A 263 3.54 21.35 -11.94
C ARG A 263 2.81 22.38 -11.08
N LYS A 264 1.51 22.22 -10.93
CA LYS A 264 0.65 23.03 -10.06
C LYS A 264 0.52 22.46 -8.66
N TRP A 265 1.40 21.53 -8.24
CA TRP A 265 1.31 20.91 -6.92
C TRP A 265 1.27 21.95 -5.79
N LYS A 266 1.97 23.07 -5.99
CA LYS A 266 2.05 24.21 -5.05
C LYS A 266 0.93 25.25 -5.21
N VAL A 267 0.13 25.17 -6.27
CA VAL A 267 -1.00 26.08 -6.54
C VAL A 267 -2.20 25.62 -5.72
N LYS A 268 -2.86 26.55 -5.05
CA LYS A 268 -4.10 26.30 -4.30
C LYS A 268 -5.29 26.36 -5.23
N ILE A 269 -6.23 25.42 -5.04
CA ILE A 269 -7.52 25.43 -5.74
C ILE A 269 -8.31 26.62 -5.17
N PRO A 270 -8.87 27.52 -6.02
CA PRO A 270 -9.66 28.65 -5.56
C PRO A 270 -11.02 28.20 -4.98
N ASP A 271 -11.45 28.83 -3.88
CA ASP A 271 -12.66 28.44 -3.11
C ASP A 271 -13.99 28.90 -3.75
N ASN A 272 -13.96 29.80 -4.75
CA ASN A 272 -15.16 30.34 -5.38
C ASN A 272 -15.74 29.37 -6.44
N LEU A 273 -16.80 28.65 -6.04
CA LEU A 273 -17.57 27.72 -6.88
C LEU A 273 -18.26 28.35 -8.11
N ASN A 274 -18.37 29.68 -8.19
CA ASN A 274 -19.15 30.35 -9.24
C ASN A 274 -18.45 30.46 -10.61
N GLU A 275 -17.18 30.06 -10.74
CA GLU A 275 -16.49 30.01 -12.04
C GLU A 275 -16.36 28.61 -12.66
N LEU A 276 -16.71 27.52 -11.96
CA LEU A 276 -16.66 26.16 -12.52
C LEU A 276 -17.83 25.31 -12.01
N ASN A 277 -18.74 24.96 -12.93
CA ASN A 277 -19.92 24.15 -12.66
C ASN A 277 -19.56 22.77 -12.05
N GLU A 278 -20.24 22.49 -10.94
CA GLU A 278 -20.54 21.21 -10.30
C GLU A 278 -19.38 20.38 -9.67
N LEU A 279 -19.51 20.21 -8.34
CA LEU A 279 -18.91 19.21 -7.42
C LEU A 279 -17.64 19.59 -6.63
N SER A 280 -17.57 19.05 -5.40
CA SER A 280 -16.57 19.31 -4.36
C SER A 280 -15.14 18.96 -4.81
N MET A 281 -14.32 20.00 -5.08
CA MET A 281 -12.94 19.88 -5.55
C MET A 281 -11.94 19.91 -4.39
N GLU A 282 -11.47 18.74 -3.93
CA GLU A 282 -10.38 18.64 -2.95
C GLU A 282 -9.25 17.67 -3.36
N ASP A 283 -9.31 17.09 -4.57
CA ASP A 283 -8.33 16.07 -5.02
C ASP A 283 -7.08 16.72 -5.65
N PHE A 284 -5.92 16.06 -5.55
CA PHE A 284 -4.66 16.51 -6.15
C PHE A 284 -4.80 16.79 -7.65
N LEU A 285 -5.57 15.95 -8.35
CA LEU A 285 -5.79 16.05 -9.80
C LEU A 285 -6.58 17.31 -10.20
N ASP A 286 -7.40 17.88 -9.29
CA ASP A 286 -8.18 19.09 -9.55
C ASP A 286 -7.31 20.32 -9.79
N LYS A 287 -6.07 20.29 -9.29
CA LYS A 287 -5.09 21.36 -9.54
C LYS A 287 -4.77 21.54 -11.02
N ALA A 288 -4.93 20.51 -11.85
CA ALA A 288 -4.71 20.62 -13.29
C ALA A 288 -5.65 21.64 -13.95
N ALA A 289 -6.87 21.82 -13.41
CA ALA A 289 -7.89 22.71 -13.96
C ALA A 289 -7.80 24.19 -13.51
N VAL A 290 -6.89 24.52 -12.59
CA VAL A 290 -6.78 25.88 -12.01
C VAL A 290 -6.11 26.87 -12.97
N LYS A 291 -6.74 27.99 -13.34
CA LYS A 291 -6.16 28.96 -14.28
C LYS A 291 -5.03 29.79 -13.65
N THR A 292 -3.80 29.72 -14.22
CA THR A 292 -2.59 30.41 -13.71
C THR A 292 -1.92 31.34 -14.73
N GLY A 293 -2.68 31.85 -15.70
CA GLY A 293 -2.22 32.84 -16.71
C GLY A 293 -1.50 32.25 -17.93
N GLN A 294 -0.78 31.13 -17.80
CA GLN A 294 -0.20 30.40 -18.95
C GLN A 294 -1.16 29.33 -19.49
N THR A 295 -1.47 29.39 -20.78
CA THR A 295 -2.44 28.53 -21.48
C THR A 295 -1.76 27.49 -22.36
N SER A 296 -0.97 26.58 -21.77
CA SER A 296 -0.52 25.39 -22.48
C SER A 296 -1.32 24.15 -22.05
N PRO A 297 -1.58 23.17 -22.94
CA PRO A 297 -2.28 21.93 -22.60
C PRO A 297 -1.61 21.11 -21.48
N TRP A 298 -0.31 21.34 -21.26
CA TRP A 298 0.51 20.72 -20.21
C TRP A 298 0.52 21.50 -18.90
N MET A 299 -0.21 22.61 -18.87
CA MET A 299 -0.32 23.47 -17.70
C MET A 299 -1.76 23.63 -17.29
N LEU A 300 -2.72 23.85 -18.19
CA LEU A 300 -4.14 24.00 -17.88
C LEU A 300 -4.98 22.93 -18.60
N CYS A 301 -5.70 22.12 -17.82
CA CYS A 301 -6.63 21.11 -18.32
C CYS A 301 -8.08 21.54 -18.05
N THR A 302 -9.03 20.96 -18.78
CA THR A 302 -10.47 21.15 -18.50
C THR A 302 -10.90 20.27 -17.33
N VAL A 303 -11.97 20.65 -16.62
CA VAL A 303 -12.54 19.83 -15.53
C VAL A 303 -12.97 18.46 -16.05
N THR A 304 -13.55 18.41 -17.25
CA THR A 304 -13.92 17.14 -17.90
C THR A 304 -12.70 16.23 -18.05
N GLN A 305 -11.55 16.72 -18.53
CA GLN A 305 -10.32 15.92 -18.64
C GLN A 305 -9.83 15.40 -17.28
N VAL A 306 -9.99 16.21 -16.22
CA VAL A 306 -9.62 15.81 -14.86
C VAL A 306 -10.53 14.70 -14.34
N GLU A 307 -11.84 14.83 -14.51
CA GLU A 307 -12.82 13.81 -14.08
C GLU A 307 -12.69 12.52 -14.88
N GLU A 308 -12.48 12.61 -16.20
CA GLU A 308 -12.16 11.44 -17.04
C GLU A 308 -10.92 10.70 -16.51
N THR A 309 -9.88 11.45 -16.12
CA THR A 309 -8.66 10.89 -15.54
C THR A 309 -8.91 10.25 -14.17
N LYS A 310 -9.71 10.88 -13.30
CA LYS A 310 -10.10 10.30 -12.00
C LYS A 310 -10.86 8.99 -12.17
N GLN A 311 -11.77 8.91 -13.13
CA GLN A 311 -12.51 7.67 -13.45
C GLN A 311 -11.55 6.56 -13.88
N MET A 312 -10.57 6.86 -14.74
CA MET A 312 -9.52 5.90 -15.10
C MET A 312 -8.69 5.44 -13.89
N MET A 313 -8.29 6.36 -13.01
CA MET A 313 -7.51 6.06 -11.80
C MET A 313 -8.27 5.16 -10.82
N LYS A 314 -9.60 5.30 -10.70
CA LYS A 314 -10.45 4.45 -9.84
C LYS A 314 -10.46 2.98 -10.26
N MET A 315 -10.10 2.66 -11.51
CA MET A 315 -10.03 1.28 -12.00
C MET A 315 -8.70 0.58 -11.71
N ILE A 316 -7.65 1.31 -11.31
CA ILE A 316 -6.30 0.75 -11.07
C ILE A 316 -6.27 -0.35 -9.99
N PRO A 317 -6.99 -0.26 -8.86
CA PRO A 317 -7.01 -1.34 -7.89
C PRO A 317 -7.50 -2.66 -8.47
N ILE A 318 -8.54 -2.63 -9.32
CA ILE A 318 -9.04 -3.82 -10.02
C ILE A 318 -7.97 -4.35 -10.99
N LEU A 319 -7.31 -3.48 -11.75
CA LEU A 319 -6.19 -3.83 -12.63
C LEU A 319 -5.10 -4.62 -11.88
N ILE A 320 -4.66 -4.13 -10.72
CA ILE A 320 -3.62 -4.78 -9.90
C ILE A 320 -4.06 -6.18 -9.47
N THR A 321 -5.29 -6.33 -8.97
CA THR A 321 -5.82 -7.64 -8.53
C THR A 321 -6.01 -8.63 -9.68
N THR A 322 -5.98 -8.17 -10.93
CA THR A 322 -6.09 -9.04 -12.11
C THR A 322 -4.75 -9.48 -12.70
N CYS A 323 -3.61 -9.01 -12.17
CA CYS A 323 -2.27 -9.39 -12.62
C CYS A 323 -1.89 -10.84 -12.23
N ILE A 324 -2.27 -11.31 -11.04
CA ILE A 324 -1.95 -12.67 -10.56
C ILE A 324 -2.61 -13.78 -11.42
N PRO A 325 -3.89 -13.68 -11.80
CA PRO A 325 -4.49 -14.57 -12.79
C PRO A 325 -3.71 -14.62 -14.10
N SER A 326 -3.27 -13.47 -14.61
CA SER A 326 -2.46 -13.41 -15.83
C SER A 326 -1.12 -14.15 -15.69
N THR A 327 -0.50 -14.13 -14.51
CA THR A 327 0.67 -14.98 -14.18
C THR A 327 0.35 -16.47 -14.18
N THR A 328 -0.86 -16.82 -13.74
CA THR A 328 -1.36 -18.21 -13.76
C THR A 328 -1.60 -18.69 -15.20
N ILE A 329 -2.16 -17.82 -16.07
CA ILE A 329 -2.37 -18.09 -17.50
C ILE A 329 -1.03 -18.33 -18.20
N ALA A 330 0.02 -17.58 -17.85
CA ALA A 330 1.35 -17.74 -18.44
C ALA A 330 1.96 -19.15 -18.25
N GLN A 331 1.47 -19.95 -17.31
CA GLN A 331 1.91 -21.35 -17.12
C GLN A 331 1.47 -22.27 -18.27
N THR A 332 0.36 -21.94 -18.95
CA THR A 332 -0.18 -22.74 -20.06
C THR A 332 0.75 -22.83 -21.26
N SER A 333 1.53 -21.78 -21.53
CA SER A 333 2.49 -21.71 -22.64
C SER A 333 3.92 -22.08 -22.24
N THR A 334 4.16 -22.44 -20.97
CA THR A 334 5.48 -22.74 -20.43
C THR A 334 5.51 -24.07 -19.70
N LEU A 335 5.33 -24.07 -18.38
CA LEU A 335 5.52 -25.26 -17.55
C LEU A 335 4.51 -26.36 -17.85
N PHE A 336 3.27 -26.03 -18.20
CA PHE A 336 2.26 -27.05 -18.56
C PHE A 336 2.66 -27.84 -19.81
N ILE A 337 3.25 -27.16 -20.80
CA ILE A 337 3.79 -27.82 -22.00
C ILE A 337 4.99 -28.69 -21.63
N ARG A 338 5.87 -28.19 -20.76
CA ARG A 338 7.04 -28.94 -20.27
C ARG A 338 6.64 -30.20 -19.51
N GLN A 339 5.58 -30.18 -18.71
CA GLN A 339 5.03 -31.41 -18.11
C GLN A 339 4.66 -32.44 -19.18
N GLY A 340 3.98 -31.99 -20.25
CA GLY A 340 3.54 -32.83 -21.36
C GLY A 340 4.65 -33.49 -22.16
N THR A 341 5.89 -32.98 -22.14
CA THR A 341 7.01 -33.65 -22.81
C THR A 341 7.48 -34.92 -22.10
N THR A 342 7.13 -35.10 -20.83
CA THR A 342 7.53 -36.27 -20.02
C THR A 342 6.48 -37.38 -19.99
N LEU A 343 5.31 -37.14 -20.59
CA LEU A 343 4.19 -38.06 -20.61
C LEU A 343 4.16 -38.87 -21.90
N ASP A 344 3.42 -39.97 -21.91
CA ASP A 344 3.13 -40.72 -23.13
C ASP A 344 2.20 -39.92 -24.04
N ARG A 345 2.69 -39.65 -25.25
CA ARG A 345 2.04 -38.83 -26.27
C ARG A 345 1.38 -39.64 -27.37
N SER A 346 1.45 -40.97 -27.29
CA SER A 346 0.89 -41.85 -28.31
C SER A 346 -0.65 -41.84 -28.28
N MET A 347 -1.25 -41.71 -29.47
CA MET A 347 -2.68 -41.86 -29.72
C MET A 347 -2.83 -42.95 -30.79
N GLY A 348 -2.72 -44.20 -30.34
CA GLY A 348 -2.61 -45.36 -31.23
C GLY A 348 -1.20 -45.53 -31.81
N PRO A 349 -1.01 -46.46 -32.77
CA PRO A 349 0.31 -46.92 -33.21
C PRO A 349 1.04 -45.96 -34.16
N HIS A 350 0.37 -44.97 -34.75
CA HIS A 350 0.93 -44.14 -35.83
C HIS A 350 0.91 -42.63 -35.56
N PHE A 351 0.33 -42.19 -34.45
CA PHE A 351 0.15 -40.76 -34.18
C PHE A 351 0.64 -40.41 -32.77
N GLU A 352 1.51 -39.40 -32.67
CA GLU A 352 1.90 -38.80 -31.40
C GLU A 352 1.51 -37.33 -31.39
N ILE A 353 0.81 -36.91 -30.34
CA ILE A 353 0.37 -35.52 -30.20
C ILE A 353 1.51 -34.64 -29.64
N PRO A 354 1.82 -33.50 -30.28
CA PRO A 354 2.72 -32.52 -29.70
C PRO A 354 2.14 -31.95 -28.39
N PRO A 355 2.94 -31.76 -27.33
CA PRO A 355 2.44 -31.25 -26.05
C PRO A 355 1.80 -29.86 -26.13
N ALA A 356 2.32 -28.99 -27.00
CA ALA A 356 1.78 -27.65 -27.21
C ALA A 356 0.36 -27.65 -27.84
N CYS A 357 -0.07 -28.75 -28.48
CA CYS A 357 -1.44 -28.89 -28.98
C CYS A 357 -2.49 -28.90 -27.87
N LEU A 358 -2.10 -29.19 -26.61
CA LEU A 358 -3.00 -29.12 -25.47
C LEU A 358 -3.59 -27.72 -25.24
N ILE A 359 -2.89 -26.65 -25.67
CA ILE A 359 -3.41 -25.29 -25.59
C ILE A 359 -4.69 -25.13 -26.41
N ALA A 360 -4.87 -25.89 -27.50
CA ALA A 360 -6.10 -25.85 -28.29
C ALA A 360 -7.35 -26.18 -27.45
N PHE A 361 -7.22 -27.04 -26.43
CA PHE A 361 -8.31 -27.34 -25.51
C PHE A 361 -8.74 -26.11 -24.68
N VAL A 362 -7.83 -25.20 -24.33
CA VAL A 362 -8.19 -23.93 -23.67
C VAL A 362 -9.20 -23.17 -24.52
N ASN A 363 -8.90 -23.01 -25.81
CA ASN A 363 -9.77 -22.29 -26.74
C ASN A 363 -11.10 -23.02 -27.00
N ILE A 364 -11.09 -24.35 -27.13
CA ILE A 364 -12.30 -25.15 -27.31
C ILE A 364 -13.22 -25.02 -26.10
N PHE A 365 -12.69 -25.20 -24.88
CA PHE A 365 -13.47 -25.08 -23.66
C PHE A 365 -13.90 -23.64 -23.36
N MET A 366 -13.10 -22.64 -23.71
CA MET A 366 -13.51 -21.23 -23.68
C MET A 366 -14.73 -20.99 -24.57
N LEU A 367 -14.74 -21.50 -25.80
CA LEU A 367 -15.88 -21.35 -26.71
C LEU A 367 -17.15 -22.02 -26.18
N ILE A 368 -17.02 -23.27 -25.71
CA ILE A 368 -18.13 -23.99 -25.09
C ILE A 368 -18.67 -23.20 -23.88
N SER A 369 -17.78 -22.71 -23.03
CA SER A 369 -18.12 -21.94 -21.84
C SER A 369 -18.81 -20.60 -22.18
N VAL A 370 -18.34 -19.86 -23.19
CA VAL A 370 -18.98 -18.62 -23.66
C VAL A 370 -20.42 -18.89 -24.14
N VAL A 371 -20.62 -19.93 -24.95
CA VAL A 371 -21.96 -20.29 -25.45
C VAL A 371 -22.89 -20.69 -24.30
N ILE A 372 -22.40 -21.49 -23.35
CA ILE A 372 -23.16 -21.87 -22.15
C ILE A 372 -23.49 -20.63 -21.31
N TYR A 373 -22.53 -19.73 -21.12
CA TYR A 373 -22.71 -18.52 -20.34
C TYR A 373 -23.82 -17.63 -20.95
N ASP A 374 -23.74 -17.32 -22.23
CA ASP A 374 -24.69 -16.42 -22.89
C ASP A 374 -26.08 -17.05 -23.10
N ARG A 375 -26.15 -18.34 -23.47
CA ARG A 375 -27.42 -18.99 -23.84
C ARG A 375 -28.15 -19.63 -22.67
N LEU A 376 -27.44 -20.09 -21.65
CA LEU A 376 -28.05 -20.81 -20.51
C LEU A 376 -27.94 -20.01 -19.21
N PHE A 377 -26.74 -19.52 -18.86
CA PHE A 377 -26.52 -18.88 -17.57
C PHE A 377 -27.18 -17.50 -17.47
N VAL A 378 -26.92 -16.60 -18.42
CA VAL A 378 -27.45 -15.22 -18.40
C VAL A 378 -28.98 -15.18 -18.39
N PRO A 379 -29.72 -15.89 -19.27
CA PRO A 379 -31.18 -15.87 -19.27
C PRO A 379 -31.79 -16.45 -17.98
N THR A 380 -31.15 -17.47 -17.41
CA THR A 380 -31.62 -18.11 -16.17
C THR A 380 -31.44 -17.18 -14.98
N ILE A 381 -30.23 -16.62 -14.81
CA ILE A 381 -29.91 -15.78 -13.66
C ILE A 381 -30.60 -14.42 -13.72
N ARG A 382 -30.79 -13.84 -14.91
CA ARG A 382 -31.52 -12.57 -15.09
C ARG A 382 -32.95 -12.64 -14.53
N ARG A 383 -33.61 -13.81 -14.58
CA ARG A 383 -34.94 -14.01 -13.96
C ARG A 383 -34.92 -13.82 -12.44
N TYR A 384 -33.78 -14.11 -11.79
CA TYR A 384 -33.63 -13.99 -10.35
C TYR A 384 -33.03 -12.64 -9.91
N THR A 385 -32.09 -12.10 -10.69
CA THR A 385 -31.32 -10.90 -10.29
C THR A 385 -31.91 -9.59 -10.81
N ASN A 386 -32.87 -9.63 -11.74
CA ASN A 386 -33.36 -8.47 -12.50
C ASN A 386 -32.25 -7.65 -13.19
N ASN A 387 -31.04 -8.19 -13.34
CA ASN A 387 -29.93 -7.53 -14.02
C ASN A 387 -29.90 -7.96 -15.50
N PRO A 388 -29.88 -7.03 -16.48
CA PRO A 388 -29.83 -7.37 -17.91
C PRO A 388 -28.66 -8.28 -18.30
N ARG A 389 -27.54 -8.26 -17.55
CA ARG A 389 -26.35 -9.09 -17.75
C ARG A 389 -26.33 -10.39 -16.93
N GLY A 390 -27.38 -10.68 -16.16
CA GLY A 390 -27.44 -11.79 -15.21
C GLY A 390 -26.70 -11.48 -13.91
N ILE A 391 -25.37 -11.34 -13.92
CA ILE A 391 -24.55 -10.98 -12.75
C ILE A 391 -23.75 -9.70 -13.03
N SER A 392 -23.23 -9.04 -11.99
CA SER A 392 -22.36 -7.87 -12.18
C SER A 392 -20.99 -8.29 -12.76
N LEU A 393 -20.31 -7.38 -13.46
CA LEU A 393 -18.98 -7.65 -14.02
C LEU A 393 -17.95 -8.01 -12.94
N LEU A 394 -18.04 -7.38 -11.76
CA LEU A 394 -17.19 -7.70 -10.62
C LEU A 394 -17.50 -9.08 -10.03
N GLN A 395 -18.77 -9.51 -10.04
CA GLN A 395 -19.14 -10.88 -9.65
C GLN A 395 -18.62 -11.91 -10.66
N ARG A 396 -18.77 -11.63 -11.95
CA ARG A 396 -18.24 -12.48 -13.04
C ARG A 396 -16.73 -12.63 -12.92
N LEU A 397 -16.03 -11.51 -12.70
CA LEU A 397 -14.58 -11.48 -12.48
C LEU A 397 -14.19 -12.28 -11.22
N GLY A 398 -14.91 -12.10 -10.10
CA GLY A 398 -14.66 -12.85 -8.85
C GLY A 398 -14.80 -14.36 -9.00
N ILE A 399 -15.80 -14.84 -9.74
CA ILE A 399 -15.95 -16.27 -10.05
C ILE A 399 -14.72 -16.77 -10.82
N GLY A 400 -14.30 -16.04 -11.85
CA GLY A 400 -13.11 -16.38 -12.63
C GLY A 400 -11.82 -16.43 -11.79
N LEU A 401 -11.62 -15.46 -10.89
CA LEU A 401 -10.49 -15.45 -9.96
C LEU A 401 -10.46 -16.68 -9.04
N SER A 402 -11.63 -17.13 -8.56
CA SER A 402 -11.72 -18.35 -7.76
C SER A 402 -11.39 -19.61 -8.57
N LEU A 403 -11.76 -19.64 -9.86
CA LEU A 403 -11.40 -20.74 -10.77
C LEU A 403 -9.89 -20.83 -10.98
N HIS A 404 -9.13 -19.72 -11.00
CA HIS A 404 -7.66 -19.76 -11.06
C HIS A 404 -7.01 -20.44 -9.84
N VAL A 405 -7.61 -20.33 -8.66
CA VAL A 405 -7.16 -21.10 -7.48
C VAL A 405 -7.33 -22.59 -7.76
N ILE A 406 -8.50 -22.98 -8.28
CA ILE A 406 -8.83 -24.37 -8.59
C ILE A 406 -7.92 -24.92 -9.71
N ILE A 407 -7.58 -24.11 -10.73
CA ILE A 407 -6.66 -24.49 -11.80
C ILE A 407 -5.29 -24.86 -11.23
N MET A 408 -4.71 -24.01 -10.36
CA MET A 408 -3.39 -24.27 -9.78
C MET A 408 -3.40 -25.44 -8.79
N LEU A 409 -4.49 -25.62 -8.03
CA LEU A 409 -4.66 -26.82 -7.19
C LEU A 409 -4.76 -28.09 -8.05
N THR A 410 -5.50 -28.05 -9.15
CA THR A 410 -5.62 -29.18 -10.08
C THR A 410 -4.26 -29.51 -10.69
N ALA A 411 -3.50 -28.51 -11.13
CA ALA A 411 -2.14 -28.70 -11.67
C ALA A 411 -1.18 -29.29 -10.63
N CYS A 412 -1.28 -28.86 -9.37
CA CYS A 412 -0.53 -29.44 -8.26
C CYS A 412 -0.85 -30.94 -8.06
N LEU A 413 -2.14 -31.30 -8.08
CA LEU A 413 -2.58 -32.69 -7.91
C LEU A 413 -2.15 -33.59 -9.08
N VAL A 414 -2.29 -33.10 -10.31
CA VAL A 414 -1.85 -33.80 -11.52
C VAL A 414 -0.34 -34.03 -11.48
N GLU A 415 0.44 -33.03 -11.08
CA GLU A 415 1.89 -33.17 -10.96
C GLU A 415 2.30 -34.16 -9.87
N ARG A 416 1.61 -34.18 -8.73
CA ARG A 416 1.84 -35.20 -7.69
C ARG A 416 1.57 -36.60 -8.22
N LYS A 417 0.50 -36.78 -9.01
CA LYS A 417 0.20 -38.08 -9.62
C LYS A 417 1.27 -38.48 -10.63
N ARG A 418 1.72 -37.55 -11.48
CA ARG A 418 2.82 -37.78 -12.43
C ARG A 418 4.09 -38.24 -11.71
N LEU A 419 4.49 -37.54 -10.64
CA LEU A 419 5.67 -37.89 -9.85
C LEU A 419 5.52 -39.22 -9.10
N SER A 420 4.31 -39.59 -8.66
CA SER A 420 4.05 -40.91 -8.05
C SER A 420 4.32 -42.03 -9.04
N VAL A 421 3.79 -41.93 -10.26
CA VAL A 421 3.99 -42.94 -11.31
C VAL A 421 5.45 -43.01 -11.74
N ALA A 422 6.14 -41.88 -11.83
CA ALA A 422 7.58 -41.84 -12.10
C ALA A 422 8.39 -42.61 -11.04
N ARG A 423 8.02 -42.45 -9.76
CA ARG A 423 8.66 -43.15 -8.63
C ARG A 423 8.37 -44.65 -8.64
N GLU A 424 7.11 -45.03 -8.87
CA GLU A 424 6.67 -46.44 -8.93
C GLU A 424 7.41 -47.22 -10.04
N ASN A 425 7.75 -46.56 -11.14
CA ASN A 425 8.48 -47.15 -12.28
C ASN A 425 10.01 -46.92 -12.23
N ASN A 426 10.55 -46.38 -11.14
CA ASN A 426 11.98 -46.06 -10.97
C ASN A 426 12.58 -45.12 -12.05
N LEU A 427 11.77 -44.22 -12.62
CA LEU A 427 12.15 -43.29 -13.68
C LEU A 427 12.66 -41.93 -13.17
N LEU A 428 12.95 -41.81 -11.87
CA LEU A 428 13.30 -40.53 -11.25
C LEU A 428 14.66 -40.00 -11.74
N ASP A 429 15.65 -40.87 -11.95
CA ASP A 429 17.01 -40.46 -12.37
C ASP A 429 17.22 -40.54 -13.90
N GLN A 430 16.21 -41.02 -14.64
CA GLN A 430 16.21 -41.12 -16.11
C GLN A 430 15.40 -39.97 -16.72
N ASN A 431 15.79 -39.54 -17.94
CA ASN A 431 15.03 -38.56 -18.74
C ASN A 431 13.91 -39.24 -19.57
N ASP A 432 13.56 -40.48 -19.23
CA ASP A 432 12.64 -41.30 -19.99
C ASP A 432 11.17 -40.89 -19.79
N THR A 433 10.35 -41.24 -20.77
CA THR A 433 8.91 -40.98 -20.77
C THR A 433 8.19 -41.79 -19.71
N ILE A 434 7.36 -41.14 -18.91
CA ILE A 434 6.53 -41.80 -17.90
C ILE A 434 5.36 -42.50 -18.61
N PRO A 435 5.01 -43.74 -18.23
CA PRO A 435 3.88 -44.49 -18.78
C PRO A 435 2.54 -43.94 -18.26
N LEU A 436 2.29 -42.66 -18.50
CA LEU A 436 1.08 -41.94 -18.14
C LEU A 436 0.65 -41.11 -19.35
N THR A 437 -0.60 -41.27 -19.77
CA THR A 437 -1.13 -40.55 -20.93
C THR A 437 -1.08 -39.04 -20.74
N ILE A 438 -0.70 -38.31 -21.80
CA ILE A 438 -0.70 -36.85 -21.86
C ILE A 438 -2.06 -36.23 -21.52
N PHE A 439 -3.17 -36.96 -21.72
CA PHE A 439 -4.51 -36.48 -21.43
C PHE A 439 -4.81 -36.22 -19.96
N ILE A 440 -3.96 -36.69 -19.04
CA ILE A 440 -4.04 -36.33 -17.62
C ILE A 440 -3.94 -34.81 -17.38
N LEU A 441 -3.36 -34.07 -18.33
CA LEU A 441 -3.24 -32.62 -18.29
C LEU A 441 -4.51 -31.90 -18.78
N ILE A 442 -5.48 -32.57 -19.42
CA ILE A 442 -6.71 -31.91 -19.92
C ILE A 442 -7.44 -31.09 -18.84
N PRO A 443 -7.64 -31.56 -17.60
CA PRO A 443 -8.39 -30.81 -16.59
C PRO A 443 -7.85 -29.40 -16.33
N GLN A 444 -6.53 -29.22 -16.22
CA GLN A 444 -5.91 -27.90 -16.00
C GLN A 444 -6.02 -26.98 -17.23
N PHE A 445 -6.03 -27.52 -18.46
CA PHE A 445 -6.25 -26.72 -19.68
C PHE A 445 -7.74 -26.37 -19.87
N ALA A 446 -8.64 -27.33 -19.64
CA ALA A 446 -10.08 -27.12 -19.74
C ALA A 446 -10.59 -26.10 -18.71
N LEU A 447 -10.14 -26.22 -17.46
CA LEU A 447 -10.48 -25.25 -16.41
C LEU A 447 -9.94 -23.86 -16.73
N THR A 448 -8.75 -23.74 -17.32
CA THR A 448 -8.22 -22.44 -17.80
C THR A 448 -9.15 -21.82 -18.84
N GLY A 449 -9.59 -22.58 -19.85
CA GLY A 449 -10.54 -22.06 -20.86
C GLY A 449 -11.88 -21.61 -20.27
N ILE A 450 -12.40 -22.37 -19.31
CA ILE A 450 -13.62 -21.98 -18.58
C ILE A 450 -13.36 -20.70 -17.78
N ALA A 451 -12.26 -20.60 -17.04
CA ALA A 451 -11.92 -19.43 -16.22
C ALA A 451 -11.73 -18.17 -17.07
N ASP A 452 -11.07 -18.26 -18.23
CA ASP A 452 -10.83 -17.13 -19.13
C ASP A 452 -12.14 -16.51 -19.64
N THR A 453 -13.19 -17.32 -19.80
CA THR A 453 -14.56 -16.83 -20.12
C THR A 453 -15.13 -15.90 -19.04
N PHE A 454 -14.76 -16.12 -17.79
CA PHE A 454 -15.18 -15.30 -16.66
C PHE A 454 -14.20 -14.16 -16.37
N VAL A 455 -12.90 -14.36 -16.56
CA VAL A 455 -11.87 -13.36 -16.23
C VAL A 455 -11.60 -12.44 -17.42
N ASP A 456 -11.15 -12.94 -18.57
CA ASP A 456 -10.70 -12.09 -19.68
C ASP A 456 -11.85 -11.32 -20.31
N VAL A 457 -12.99 -11.98 -20.53
CA VAL A 457 -14.18 -11.30 -21.06
C VAL A 457 -14.68 -10.23 -20.07
N ALA A 458 -14.77 -10.55 -18.77
CA ALA A 458 -15.23 -9.59 -17.77
C ALA A 458 -14.25 -8.43 -17.57
N LYS A 459 -12.92 -8.68 -17.60
CA LYS A 459 -11.89 -7.63 -17.51
C LYS A 459 -12.02 -6.67 -18.69
N LEU A 460 -12.10 -7.19 -19.91
CA LEU A 460 -12.23 -6.38 -21.12
C LEU A 460 -13.52 -5.55 -21.09
N GLU A 461 -14.66 -6.19 -20.78
CA GLU A 461 -15.96 -5.52 -20.68
C GLU A 461 -15.97 -4.46 -19.56
N PHE A 462 -15.35 -4.76 -18.41
CA PHE A 462 -15.27 -3.84 -17.28
C PHE A 462 -14.45 -2.59 -17.62
N PHE A 463 -13.21 -2.75 -18.10
CA PHE A 463 -12.38 -1.59 -18.40
C PHE A 463 -12.90 -0.78 -19.60
N TYR A 464 -13.62 -1.42 -20.53
CA TYR A 464 -14.25 -0.70 -21.63
C TYR A 464 -15.48 0.09 -21.16
N ASP A 465 -16.36 -0.52 -20.36
CA ASP A 465 -17.62 0.10 -19.92
C ASP A 465 -17.42 1.19 -18.86
N GLN A 466 -16.42 1.03 -17.99
CA GLN A 466 -16.12 1.99 -16.93
C GLN A 466 -15.22 3.13 -17.42
N ALA A 467 -14.61 3.01 -18.61
CA ALA A 467 -13.82 4.08 -19.20
C ALA A 467 -14.74 5.19 -19.75
N PRO A 468 -14.38 6.48 -19.55
CA PRO A 468 -15.06 7.59 -20.20
C PRO A 468 -15.04 7.44 -21.73
N GLU A 469 -16.04 8.01 -22.40
CA GLU A 469 -16.22 7.87 -23.85
C GLU A 469 -14.98 8.30 -24.66
N ALA A 470 -14.31 9.38 -24.25
CA ALA A 470 -13.08 9.87 -24.87
C ALA A 470 -11.83 9.01 -24.57
N MET A 471 -11.91 8.04 -23.63
CA MET A 471 -10.78 7.23 -23.15
C MET A 471 -11.01 5.71 -23.27
N LYS A 472 -12.05 5.25 -23.99
CA LYS A 472 -12.36 3.81 -24.15
C LYS A 472 -11.21 2.97 -24.74
N SER A 473 -10.40 3.54 -25.63
CA SER A 473 -9.19 2.85 -26.16
C SER A 473 -8.12 2.64 -25.08
N LEU A 474 -7.98 3.58 -24.15
CA LEU A 474 -7.09 3.45 -22.99
C LEU A 474 -7.64 2.42 -21.98
N GLY A 475 -8.96 2.36 -21.77
CA GLY A 475 -9.61 1.28 -21.01
C GLY A 475 -9.32 -0.11 -21.58
N THR A 476 -9.40 -0.27 -22.91
CA THR A 476 -8.99 -1.51 -23.58
C THR A 476 -7.50 -1.83 -23.39
N SER A 477 -6.66 -0.79 -23.31
CA SER A 477 -5.22 -0.97 -23.07
C SER A 477 -4.93 -1.49 -21.65
N TYR A 478 -5.73 -1.14 -20.64
CA TYR A 478 -5.59 -1.65 -19.27
C TYR A 478 -5.72 -3.18 -19.21
N PHE A 479 -6.60 -3.76 -20.02
CA PHE A 479 -6.70 -5.20 -20.19
C PHE A 479 -5.38 -5.81 -20.70
N THR A 480 -4.82 -5.28 -21.80
CA THR A 480 -3.55 -5.78 -22.37
C THR A 480 -2.35 -5.57 -21.43
N THR A 481 -2.31 -4.44 -20.71
CA THR A 481 -1.28 -4.16 -19.70
C THR A 481 -1.31 -5.17 -18.57
N THR A 482 -2.49 -5.65 -18.17
CA THR A 482 -2.63 -6.68 -17.13
C THR A 482 -1.98 -8.01 -17.56
N LEU A 483 -2.14 -8.40 -18.83
CA LEU A 483 -1.49 -9.60 -19.39
C LEU A 483 0.04 -9.44 -19.46
N SER A 484 0.50 -8.23 -19.82
CA SER A 484 1.93 -7.89 -19.84
C SER A 484 2.56 -7.99 -18.45
N ILE A 485 1.99 -7.30 -17.46
CA ILE A 485 2.47 -7.31 -16.07
C ILE A 485 2.45 -8.73 -15.51
N GLY A 486 1.37 -9.50 -15.76
CA GLY A 486 1.29 -10.88 -15.31
C GLY A 486 2.38 -11.79 -15.88
N SER A 487 2.77 -11.58 -17.14
CA SER A 487 3.85 -12.34 -17.80
C SER A 487 5.23 -11.99 -17.21
N PHE A 488 5.53 -10.71 -17.00
CA PHE A 488 6.78 -10.31 -16.33
C PHE A 488 6.81 -10.77 -14.86
N LEU A 489 5.68 -10.73 -14.18
CA LEU A 489 5.55 -11.23 -12.81
C LEU A 489 5.78 -12.75 -12.75
N SER A 490 5.35 -13.50 -13.77
CA SER A 490 5.68 -14.94 -13.90
C SER A 490 7.19 -15.16 -13.94
N THR A 491 7.93 -14.40 -14.76
CA THR A 491 9.39 -14.47 -14.84
C THR A 491 10.04 -14.20 -13.48
N PHE A 492 9.58 -13.14 -12.81
CA PHE A 492 10.10 -12.74 -11.50
C PHE A 492 9.86 -13.81 -10.43
N LEU A 493 8.64 -14.33 -10.33
CA LEU A 493 8.28 -15.37 -9.38
C LEU A 493 9.03 -16.67 -9.65
N LEU A 494 9.12 -17.10 -10.91
CA LEU A 494 9.82 -18.33 -11.29
C LEU A 494 11.30 -18.27 -10.93
N SER A 495 11.98 -17.16 -11.28
CA SER A 495 13.41 -16.95 -10.98
C SER A 495 13.66 -16.88 -9.47
N THR A 496 12.83 -16.14 -8.74
CA THR A 496 12.95 -15.99 -7.29
C THR A 496 12.78 -17.32 -6.57
N VAL A 497 11.79 -18.13 -6.95
CA VAL A 497 11.58 -19.46 -6.36
C VAL A 497 12.73 -20.41 -6.72
N ALA A 498 13.20 -20.40 -7.96
CA ALA A 498 14.33 -21.21 -8.37
C ALA A 498 15.60 -20.89 -7.55
N ASP A 499 15.90 -19.61 -7.34
CA ASP A 499 17.08 -19.18 -6.58
C ASP A 499 16.94 -19.44 -5.08
N LEU A 500 15.78 -19.15 -4.48
CA LEU A 500 15.56 -19.36 -3.05
C LEU A 500 15.59 -20.84 -2.66
N THR A 501 15.05 -21.72 -3.50
CA THR A 501 14.94 -23.16 -3.19
C THR A 501 16.24 -23.92 -3.40
N ARG A 502 17.20 -23.36 -4.15
CA ARG A 502 18.53 -23.93 -4.36
C ARG A 502 19.52 -23.60 -3.22
N ARG A 503 19.20 -22.62 -2.36
CA ARG A 503 20.04 -22.24 -1.22
C ARG A 503 20.12 -23.40 -0.20
N HIS A 504 21.26 -23.51 0.48
CA HIS A 504 21.55 -24.54 1.50
C HIS A 504 21.79 -25.98 1.02
N GLY A 505 22.17 -26.19 -0.25
CA GLY A 505 22.64 -27.49 -0.74
C GLY A 505 21.53 -28.51 -1.04
N HIS A 506 20.26 -28.12 -0.94
CA HIS A 506 19.12 -28.92 -1.39
C HIS A 506 18.93 -28.83 -2.91
N LYS A 507 18.38 -29.90 -3.52
CA LYS A 507 17.92 -29.85 -4.92
C LYS A 507 16.77 -28.84 -5.00
N GLY A 508 16.91 -27.81 -5.85
CA GLY A 508 15.88 -26.77 -6.04
C GLY A 508 14.54 -27.33 -6.53
N TRP A 509 13.45 -26.58 -6.35
CA TRP A 509 12.11 -27.07 -6.74
C TRP A 509 11.94 -27.23 -8.25
N ILE A 510 12.67 -26.43 -9.04
CA ILE A 510 12.54 -26.38 -10.50
C ILE A 510 13.88 -26.79 -11.10
N LEU A 511 13.90 -27.96 -11.74
CA LEU A 511 15.08 -28.57 -12.34
C LEU A 511 14.84 -28.84 -13.83
N ASP A 512 15.91 -29.05 -14.59
CA ASP A 512 15.80 -29.36 -16.02
C ASP A 512 15.20 -30.75 -16.28
N ASN A 513 15.56 -31.74 -15.44
CA ASN A 513 14.85 -33.01 -15.38
C ASN A 513 13.61 -32.86 -14.49
N LEU A 514 12.43 -32.86 -15.13
CA LEU A 514 11.16 -32.74 -14.45
C LEU A 514 10.80 -33.94 -13.58
N ASN A 515 11.35 -35.14 -13.83
CA ASN A 515 11.08 -36.32 -13.01
C ASN A 515 11.67 -36.19 -11.60
N VAL A 516 12.71 -35.37 -11.43
CA VAL A 516 13.30 -35.00 -10.12
C VAL A 516 12.74 -33.68 -9.57
N SER A 517 12.22 -32.83 -10.44
CA SER A 517 11.69 -31.50 -10.09
C SER A 517 10.45 -31.60 -9.21
N ARG A 518 10.30 -30.65 -8.28
CA ARG A 518 9.10 -30.48 -7.43
C ARG A 518 8.23 -29.34 -7.94
N LEU A 519 7.73 -29.48 -9.17
CA LEU A 519 6.78 -28.55 -9.77
C LEU A 519 5.47 -28.47 -8.98
N ASP A 520 5.10 -29.54 -8.28
CA ASP A 520 3.94 -29.58 -7.41
C ASP A 520 3.98 -28.51 -6.31
N TYR A 521 5.17 -28.21 -5.77
CA TYR A 521 5.37 -27.13 -4.80
C TYR A 521 5.25 -25.74 -5.42
N TYR A 522 5.72 -25.56 -6.66
CA TYR A 522 5.56 -24.29 -7.38
C TYR A 522 4.08 -24.01 -7.70
N TYR A 523 3.32 -25.02 -8.13
CA TYR A 523 1.87 -24.85 -8.34
C TYR A 523 1.10 -24.62 -7.05
N ALA A 524 1.49 -25.27 -5.94
CA ALA A 524 0.91 -24.99 -4.63
C ALA A 524 1.18 -23.54 -4.17
N PHE A 525 2.39 -23.03 -4.44
CA PHE A 525 2.74 -21.63 -4.19
C PHE A 525 1.86 -20.68 -5.00
N LEU A 526 1.70 -20.92 -6.31
CA LEU A 526 0.81 -20.11 -7.17
C LEU A 526 -0.66 -20.22 -6.76
N ALA A 527 -1.13 -21.39 -6.30
CA ALA A 527 -2.48 -21.56 -5.76
C ALA A 527 -2.71 -20.70 -4.52
N THR A 528 -1.73 -20.68 -3.60
CA THR A 528 -1.78 -19.86 -2.38
C THR A 528 -1.78 -18.37 -2.73
N LEU A 529 -0.93 -17.95 -3.66
CA LEU A 529 -0.87 -16.56 -4.13
C LEU A 529 -2.20 -16.13 -4.80
N SER A 530 -2.78 -16.99 -5.63
CA SER A 530 -4.09 -16.77 -6.25
C SER A 530 -5.23 -16.70 -5.23
N ALA A 531 -5.16 -17.49 -4.15
CA ALA A 531 -6.15 -17.44 -3.07
C ALA A 531 -6.06 -16.10 -2.29
N ILE A 532 -4.85 -15.65 -1.97
CA ILE A 532 -4.63 -14.33 -1.37
C ILE A 532 -5.15 -13.23 -2.30
N ASN A 533 -4.86 -13.32 -3.60
CA ASN A 533 -5.32 -12.36 -4.58
C ASN A 533 -6.86 -12.30 -4.68
N PHE A 534 -7.52 -13.46 -4.67
CA PHE A 534 -8.99 -13.52 -4.64
C PHE A 534 -9.57 -12.81 -3.41
N LEU A 535 -8.97 -13.01 -2.22
CA LEU A 535 -9.38 -12.30 -1.01
C LEU A 535 -9.18 -10.78 -1.16
N CYS A 536 -8.04 -10.34 -1.70
CA CYS A 536 -7.80 -8.92 -2.00
C CYS A 536 -8.82 -8.36 -3.01
N PHE A 537 -9.17 -9.11 -4.05
CA PHE A 537 -10.19 -8.70 -5.01
C PHE A 537 -11.56 -8.51 -4.36
N VAL A 538 -11.99 -9.45 -3.51
CA VAL A 538 -13.29 -9.36 -2.81
C VAL A 538 -13.36 -8.12 -1.92
N VAL A 539 -12.23 -7.70 -1.36
CA VAL A 539 -12.09 -6.47 -0.57
C VAL A 539 -12.28 -5.23 -1.46
N VAL A 540 -11.64 -5.18 -2.63
CA VAL A 540 -11.71 -4.05 -3.57
C VAL A 540 -13.07 -3.96 -4.29
N ALA A 541 -13.72 -5.09 -4.56
CA ALA A 541 -14.91 -5.18 -5.41
C ALA A 541 -16.25 -4.82 -4.71
N LYS A 542 -16.27 -4.52 -3.41
CA LYS A 542 -17.50 -4.21 -2.68
C LYS A 542 -17.86 -2.71 -2.76
N PRO A 543 -19.07 -2.35 -3.23
CA PRO A 543 -19.54 -0.97 -3.15
C PRO A 543 -19.89 -0.59 -1.70
N VAL A 544 -19.52 0.62 -1.30
CA VAL A 544 -19.72 1.15 0.06
C VAL A 544 -21.16 1.63 0.22
N LEU A 545 -22.00 0.88 0.95
CA LEU A 545 -23.38 1.25 1.30
C LEU A 545 -23.44 1.73 2.77
N ARG A 546 -23.99 2.94 3.00
CA ARG A 546 -24.11 3.60 4.33
C ARG A 546 -24.75 2.73 5.43
N SER A 547 -25.65 1.82 5.08
CA SER A 547 -26.32 0.92 6.05
C SER A 547 -25.47 -0.28 6.49
N LYS A 548 -24.40 -0.62 5.76
CA LYS A 548 -23.59 -1.84 5.95
C LYS A 548 -22.14 -1.57 6.39
N THR A 549 -21.70 -0.31 6.48
CA THR A 549 -20.33 0.08 6.80
C THR A 549 -20.22 0.90 8.11
N GLY A 550 -19.04 0.87 8.72
CA GLY A 550 -18.71 1.45 10.01
C GLY A 550 -19.15 0.60 11.20
N LYS A 551 -19.40 1.27 12.33
CA LYS A 551 -19.84 0.66 13.61
C LYS A 551 -18.82 -0.34 14.17
N TRP A 552 -19.24 -1.06 15.21
CA TRP A 552 -18.43 -2.03 15.93
C TRP A 552 -17.75 -3.09 15.08
N LYS A 553 -18.40 -3.56 14.01
CA LYS A 553 -17.82 -4.58 13.12
C LYS A 553 -16.54 -4.08 12.45
N ALA A 554 -16.51 -2.83 12.01
CA ALA A 554 -15.34 -2.18 11.46
C ALA A 554 -14.27 -1.98 12.57
N CYS A 555 -14.68 -1.48 13.73
CA CYS A 555 -13.79 -1.24 14.85
C CYS A 555 -13.09 -2.50 15.39
N SER A 556 -13.73 -3.68 15.34
CA SER A 556 -13.11 -4.92 15.80
C SER A 556 -11.81 -5.25 15.06
N PHE A 557 -11.73 -4.98 13.76
CA PHE A 557 -10.50 -5.18 12.98
C PHE A 557 -9.39 -4.20 13.40
N ILE A 558 -9.76 -2.95 13.66
CA ILE A 558 -8.86 -1.88 14.13
C ILE A 558 -8.30 -2.20 15.51
N VAL A 559 -9.14 -2.65 16.43
CA VAL A 559 -8.76 -3.08 17.77
C VAL A 559 -7.82 -4.29 17.73
N GLY A 560 -8.11 -5.26 16.86
CA GLY A 560 -7.24 -6.43 16.67
C GLY A 560 -5.84 -6.06 16.20
N TYR A 561 -5.72 -5.12 15.25
CA TYR A 561 -4.42 -4.59 14.83
C TYR A 561 -3.62 -3.99 15.99
N GLU A 562 -4.29 -3.19 16.83
CA GLU A 562 -3.65 -2.47 17.93
C GLU A 562 -2.98 -3.41 18.94
N VAL A 563 -3.57 -4.56 19.25
CA VAL A 563 -2.96 -5.54 20.18
C VAL A 563 -1.59 -6.01 19.66
N PHE A 564 -1.52 -6.41 18.39
CA PHE A 564 -0.30 -6.96 17.81
C PHE A 564 0.75 -5.88 17.55
N GLU A 565 0.33 -4.67 17.17
CA GLU A 565 1.24 -3.52 17.03
C GLU A 565 1.90 -3.19 18.37
N ARG A 566 1.12 -3.07 19.44
CA ARG A 566 1.63 -2.76 20.78
C ARG A 566 2.55 -3.85 21.30
N MET A 567 2.18 -5.10 21.05
CA MET A 567 3.04 -6.24 21.37
C MET A 567 4.39 -6.17 20.64
N ALA A 568 4.39 -5.85 19.34
CA ALA A 568 5.62 -5.74 18.55
C ALA A 568 6.51 -4.56 18.99
N PHE A 569 5.92 -3.39 19.19
CA PHE A 569 6.66 -2.19 19.59
C PHE A 569 7.29 -2.34 20.98
N TYR A 570 6.50 -2.65 22.01
CA TYR A 570 7.02 -2.81 23.37
C TYR A 570 7.91 -4.05 23.51
N GLY A 571 7.63 -5.09 22.73
CA GLY A 571 8.46 -6.28 22.66
C GLY A 571 9.90 -6.01 22.23
N ILE A 572 10.10 -5.07 21.30
CA ILE A 572 11.43 -4.62 20.91
C ILE A 572 11.95 -3.63 21.95
N GLN A 573 11.20 -2.56 22.23
CA GLN A 573 11.67 -1.44 23.06
C GLN A 573 12.17 -1.88 24.43
N SER A 574 11.41 -2.70 25.15
CA SER A 574 11.66 -2.98 26.55
C SER A 574 12.95 -3.79 26.79
N ASN A 575 13.40 -4.57 25.81
CA ASN A 575 14.56 -5.46 25.96
C ASN A 575 15.72 -5.17 24.97
N LEU A 576 15.56 -4.17 24.10
CA LEU A 576 16.57 -3.84 23.07
C LEU A 576 17.94 -3.52 23.67
N VAL A 577 18.01 -2.86 24.83
CA VAL A 577 19.28 -2.53 25.50
C VAL A 577 20.08 -3.78 25.88
N LEU A 578 19.41 -4.88 26.24
CA LEU A 578 20.08 -6.15 26.52
C LEU A 578 20.55 -6.82 25.24
N TYR A 579 19.81 -6.72 24.14
CA TYR A 579 20.27 -7.24 22.84
C TYR A 579 21.56 -6.53 22.39
N LEU A 580 21.56 -5.20 22.39
CA LEU A 580 22.71 -4.40 21.96
C LEU A 580 23.95 -4.72 22.81
N THR A 581 23.80 -4.84 24.13
CA THR A 581 24.94 -5.09 25.01
C THR A 581 25.38 -6.55 25.09
N ARG A 582 24.46 -7.53 25.06
CA ARG A 582 24.80 -8.96 25.17
C ARG A 582 25.06 -9.65 23.83
N LYS A 583 24.48 -9.17 22.73
CA LYS A 583 24.57 -9.82 21.41
C LYS A 583 25.33 -9.01 20.38
N LEU A 584 25.25 -7.67 20.39
CA LEU A 584 26.09 -6.84 19.52
C LEU A 584 27.37 -6.33 20.22
N HIS A 585 27.50 -6.62 21.51
CA HIS A 585 28.64 -6.24 22.35
C HIS A 585 28.88 -4.72 22.37
N GLU A 586 27.82 -3.92 22.36
CA GLU A 586 27.91 -2.47 22.57
C GLU A 586 28.15 -2.13 24.04
N GLY A 587 28.88 -1.04 24.28
CA GLY A 587 29.02 -0.46 25.62
C GLY A 587 27.69 0.10 26.16
N THR A 588 27.58 0.22 27.48
CA THR A 588 26.32 0.59 28.17
C THR A 588 25.80 1.97 27.74
N VAL A 589 26.69 2.94 27.56
CA VAL A 589 26.33 4.30 27.11
C VAL A 589 25.84 4.25 25.65
N THR A 590 26.61 3.65 24.75
CA THR A 590 26.28 3.52 23.33
C THR A 590 24.95 2.80 23.11
N ALA A 591 24.74 1.67 23.79
CA ALA A 591 23.49 0.92 23.69
C ALA A 591 22.28 1.71 24.20
N SER A 592 22.41 2.39 25.34
CA SER A 592 21.33 3.21 25.91
C SER A 592 20.98 4.39 24.98
N ASN A 593 21.99 5.02 24.37
CA ASN A 593 21.82 6.07 23.38
C ASN A 593 21.15 5.57 22.11
N ASN A 594 21.55 4.40 21.59
CA ASN A 594 20.96 3.80 20.40
C ASN A 594 19.47 3.44 20.61
N VAL A 595 19.12 2.88 21.77
CA VAL A 595 17.72 2.65 22.15
C VAL A 595 16.96 3.97 22.23
N SER A 596 17.50 4.97 22.94
CA SER A 596 16.86 6.27 23.12
C SER A 596 16.67 7.02 21.80
N ASN A 597 17.65 6.97 20.89
CA ASN A 597 17.57 7.58 19.56
C ASN A 597 16.52 6.89 18.68
N TRP A 598 16.45 5.56 18.72
CA TRP A 598 15.43 4.81 17.98
C TRP A 598 14.02 5.10 18.51
N VAL A 599 13.83 5.05 19.84
CA VAL A 599 12.57 5.42 20.49
C VAL A 599 12.19 6.87 20.15
N GLY A 600 13.16 7.79 20.18
CA GLY A 600 12.99 9.18 19.78
C GLY A 600 12.49 9.33 18.34
N ALA A 601 13.10 8.59 17.40
CA ALA A 601 12.66 8.57 16.00
C ALA A 601 11.24 8.01 15.85
N VAL A 602 10.91 6.90 16.53
CA VAL A 602 9.56 6.29 16.51
C VAL A 602 8.49 7.27 17.00
N TRP A 603 8.77 8.08 18.02
CA TRP A 603 7.79 9.03 18.55
C TRP A 603 7.74 10.37 17.82
N MET A 604 8.75 10.71 17.00
CA MET A 604 8.75 11.88 16.12
C MET A 604 8.07 11.63 14.77
N MET A 605 8.23 10.44 14.19
CA MET A 605 7.69 10.10 12.88
C MET A 605 6.16 10.21 12.75
N PRO A 606 5.34 10.04 13.81
CA PRO A 606 3.90 10.30 13.78
C PRO A 606 3.52 11.69 13.27
N LEU A 607 4.35 12.71 13.52
CA LEU A 607 4.10 14.05 13.00
C LEU A 607 4.16 14.09 11.46
N ALA A 608 5.15 13.40 10.88
CA ALA A 608 5.28 13.28 9.43
C ALA A 608 4.16 12.41 8.84
N GLY A 609 3.81 11.30 9.49
CA GLY A 609 2.72 10.43 9.06
C GLY A 609 1.34 11.11 9.10
N ALA A 610 1.07 11.90 10.14
CA ALA A 610 -0.14 12.71 10.24
C ALA A 610 -0.19 13.77 9.13
N PHE A 611 0.92 14.48 8.90
CA PHE A 611 1.02 15.46 7.80
C PHE A 611 0.73 14.82 6.43
N ILE A 612 1.31 13.66 6.14
CA ILE A 612 1.10 12.96 4.87
C ILE A 612 -0.36 12.50 4.72
N ALA A 613 -0.96 11.98 5.79
CA ALA A 613 -2.35 11.55 5.80
C ALA A 613 -3.33 12.70 5.59
N ASP A 614 -3.16 13.81 6.30
CA ASP A 614 -4.07 14.94 6.24
C ASP A 614 -3.87 15.81 4.98
N ALA A 615 -2.66 15.85 4.41
CA ALA A 615 -2.34 16.70 3.25
C ALA A 615 -2.45 16.00 1.88
N TYR A 616 -2.22 14.68 1.80
CA TYR A 616 -2.01 14.02 0.51
C TYR A 616 -2.76 12.69 0.33
N LEU A 617 -2.48 11.68 1.16
CA LEU A 617 -2.88 10.29 0.87
C LEU A 617 -4.21 9.89 1.53
N GLY A 618 -4.65 10.62 2.55
CA GLY A 618 -5.74 10.19 3.43
C GLY A 618 -5.29 9.15 4.47
N ARG A 619 -6.05 9.06 5.57
CA ARG A 619 -5.72 8.23 6.74
C ARG A 619 -5.53 6.75 6.42
N TYR A 620 -6.42 6.20 5.57
CA TYR A 620 -6.40 4.79 5.20
C TYR A 620 -5.16 4.40 4.38
N TRP A 621 -4.84 5.13 3.31
CA TRP A 621 -3.69 4.78 2.47
C TRP A 621 -2.35 5.02 3.17
N THR A 622 -2.23 6.10 3.94
CA THR A 622 -1.05 6.30 4.79
C THR A 622 -0.87 5.14 5.76
N PHE A 623 -1.95 4.69 6.42
CA PHE A 623 -1.90 3.54 7.31
C PHE A 623 -1.46 2.25 6.59
N VAL A 624 -2.04 1.93 5.42
CA VAL A 624 -1.74 0.70 4.68
C VAL A 624 -0.28 0.67 4.20
N ILE A 625 0.19 1.76 3.59
CA ILE A 625 1.58 1.86 3.12
C ILE A 625 2.54 1.76 4.30
N SER A 626 2.28 2.51 5.37
CA SER A 626 3.14 2.48 6.56
C SER A 626 3.11 1.15 7.31
N SER A 627 1.98 0.43 7.29
CA SER A 627 1.90 -0.95 7.82
C SER A 627 2.77 -1.91 7.03
N GLY A 628 2.79 -1.79 5.69
CA GLY A 628 3.69 -2.57 4.83
C GLY A 628 5.17 -2.28 5.11
N ILE A 629 5.53 -1.00 5.28
CA ILE A 629 6.88 -0.57 5.69
C ILE A 629 7.23 -1.15 7.07
N TYR A 630 6.29 -1.13 8.02
CA TYR A 630 6.50 -1.69 9.36
C TYR A 630 6.77 -3.20 9.29
N VAL A 631 5.94 -3.98 8.58
CA VAL A 631 6.16 -5.43 8.42
C VAL A 631 7.50 -5.72 7.75
N LEU A 632 7.90 -4.94 6.74
CA LEU A 632 9.24 -5.06 6.12
C LEU A 632 10.36 -4.83 7.14
N GLY A 633 10.26 -3.79 7.97
CA GLY A 633 11.24 -3.50 9.01
C GLY A 633 11.32 -4.61 10.07
N MET A 634 10.18 -5.15 10.49
CA MET A 634 10.10 -6.29 11.42
C MET A 634 10.69 -7.57 10.82
N ALA A 635 10.41 -7.85 9.55
CA ALA A 635 10.99 -8.98 8.83
C ALA A 635 12.51 -8.84 8.72
N LEU A 636 13.02 -7.66 8.37
CA LEU A 636 14.45 -7.39 8.27
C LEU A 636 15.14 -7.53 9.64
N LEU A 637 14.54 -6.99 10.71
CA LEU A 637 15.03 -7.14 12.08
C LEU A 637 15.08 -8.61 12.50
N THR A 638 14.02 -9.37 12.21
CA THR A 638 13.96 -10.82 12.51
C THR A 638 15.01 -11.59 11.73
N LEU A 639 15.24 -11.27 10.45
CA LEU A 639 16.30 -11.88 9.64
C LEU A 639 17.69 -11.55 10.20
N ALA A 640 17.92 -10.30 10.62
CA ALA A 640 19.19 -9.85 11.19
C ALA A 640 19.56 -10.63 12.47
N VAL A 641 18.58 -10.96 13.32
CA VAL A 641 18.85 -11.74 14.54
C VAL A 641 18.91 -13.26 14.31
N SER A 642 18.39 -13.74 13.17
CA SER A 642 18.24 -15.17 12.88
C SER A 642 19.36 -15.75 12.02
N LEU A 643 19.86 -14.98 11.04
CA LEU A 643 20.92 -15.45 10.15
C LEU A 643 22.28 -15.34 10.83
N GLN A 644 23.02 -16.45 10.88
CA GLN A 644 24.37 -16.49 11.47
C GLN A 644 25.33 -15.49 10.82
N ALA A 645 25.20 -15.25 9.51
CA ALA A 645 26.02 -14.27 8.78
C ALA A 645 25.77 -12.81 9.21
N LEU A 646 24.58 -12.52 9.75
CA LEU A 646 24.13 -11.17 10.10
C LEU A 646 24.27 -10.83 11.59
N ARG A 647 24.85 -11.73 12.39
CA ARG A 647 25.14 -11.51 13.81
C ARG A 647 26.60 -11.86 14.13
N PRO A 648 27.22 -11.21 15.12
CA PRO A 648 28.57 -11.58 15.53
C PRO A 648 28.59 -13.01 16.11
N PRO A 649 29.72 -13.71 16.02
CA PRO A 649 29.87 -15.02 16.63
C PRO A 649 29.76 -14.93 18.16
N PRO A 650 29.30 -16.00 18.83
CA PRO A 650 29.22 -16.03 20.29
C PRO A 650 30.62 -15.84 20.90
N CYS A 651 30.71 -15.08 22.01
CA CYS A 651 31.98 -14.90 22.72
C CYS A 651 32.47 -16.24 23.28
N VAL A 652 33.75 -16.52 23.08
CA VAL A 652 34.44 -17.69 23.66
C VAL A 652 35.00 -17.33 25.04
N ASP A 653 35.54 -16.11 25.20
CA ASP A 653 36.02 -15.55 26.47
C ASP A 653 35.41 -14.17 26.74
N ASP A 654 35.06 -13.91 28.00
CA ASP A 654 34.33 -12.71 28.46
C ASP A 654 35.15 -11.39 28.42
N HIS A 655 36.43 -11.50 28.06
CA HIS A 655 37.40 -10.40 27.99
C HIS A 655 37.63 -9.86 26.57
N ASN A 656 37.41 -10.64 25.50
CA ASN A 656 37.64 -10.23 24.09
C ASN A 656 36.53 -10.73 23.17
N CYS A 657 35.36 -10.10 23.24
CA CYS A 657 34.25 -10.35 22.33
C CYS A 657 34.45 -9.58 21.00
N PRO A 658 34.33 -10.23 19.82
CA PRO A 658 34.32 -9.51 18.57
C PRO A 658 33.06 -8.62 18.48
N HIS A 659 33.25 -7.33 18.23
CA HIS A 659 32.15 -6.42 17.93
C HIS A 659 31.48 -6.80 16.60
N ALA A 660 30.20 -6.48 16.46
CA ALA A 660 29.50 -6.70 15.19
C ALA A 660 30.15 -5.90 14.06
N SER A 661 30.18 -6.49 12.85
CA SER A 661 30.75 -5.80 11.68
C SER A 661 29.87 -4.62 11.26
N SER A 662 30.44 -3.66 10.52
CA SER A 662 29.68 -2.51 10.01
C SER A 662 28.46 -2.91 9.18
N LEU A 663 28.52 -4.04 8.47
CA LEU A 663 27.40 -4.58 7.71
C LEU A 663 26.29 -5.13 8.63
N GLN A 664 26.66 -5.86 9.68
CA GLN A 664 25.73 -6.41 10.67
C GLN A 664 25.01 -5.29 11.42
N TYR A 665 25.76 -4.28 11.86
CA TYR A 665 25.20 -3.05 12.42
C TYR A 665 24.28 -2.32 11.44
N GLY A 666 24.73 -2.12 10.20
CA GLY A 666 23.98 -1.42 9.17
C GLY A 666 22.62 -2.06 8.90
N ILE A 667 22.57 -3.38 8.73
CA ILE A 667 21.32 -4.11 8.47
C ILE A 667 20.38 -4.08 9.69
N PHE A 668 20.92 -4.27 10.90
CA PHE A 668 20.13 -4.25 12.13
C PHE A 668 19.48 -2.88 12.35
N PHE A 669 20.25 -1.79 12.28
CA PHE A 669 19.73 -0.44 12.44
C PHE A 669 18.85 0.00 11.27
N LEU A 670 19.12 -0.44 10.04
CA LEU A 670 18.23 -0.23 8.91
C LEU A 670 16.84 -0.83 9.21
N GLY A 671 16.77 -2.04 9.75
CA GLY A 671 15.51 -2.65 10.20
C GLY A 671 14.79 -1.80 11.25
N LEU A 672 15.51 -1.35 12.29
CA LEU A 672 14.95 -0.49 13.33
C LEU A 672 14.41 0.85 12.81
N TYR A 673 15.14 1.54 11.93
CA TYR A 673 14.68 2.83 11.39
C TYR A 673 13.59 2.69 10.32
N ILE A 674 13.53 1.56 9.60
CA ILE A 674 12.36 1.21 8.77
C ILE A 674 11.12 1.01 9.65
N ILE A 675 11.26 0.33 10.80
CA ILE A 675 10.18 0.23 11.80
C ILE A 675 9.75 1.63 12.27
N ALA A 676 10.69 2.53 12.57
CA ALA A 676 10.36 3.90 12.96
C ALA A 676 9.55 4.64 11.87
N ALA A 677 9.93 4.52 10.59
CA ALA A 677 9.16 5.08 9.48
C ALA A 677 7.75 4.47 9.37
N GLY A 678 7.62 3.14 9.53
CA GLY A 678 6.33 2.44 9.49
C GLY A 678 5.41 2.79 10.67
N THR A 679 5.95 2.93 11.87
CA THR A 679 5.18 3.40 13.04
C THR A 679 4.66 4.83 12.86
N GLY A 680 5.39 5.66 12.10
CA GLY A 680 5.02 7.04 11.83
C GLY A 680 3.68 7.22 11.15
N GLY A 681 3.36 6.43 10.12
CA GLY A 681 2.06 6.52 9.45
C GLY A 681 0.97 5.65 10.06
N THR A 682 1.30 4.69 10.93
CA THR A 682 0.30 3.82 11.55
C THR A 682 -0.28 4.43 12.82
N LYS A 683 0.57 4.86 13.76
CA LYS A 683 0.16 5.38 15.10
C LYS A 683 -0.84 6.55 15.07
N PRO A 684 -0.67 7.63 14.27
CA PRO A 684 -1.60 8.75 14.29
C PRO A 684 -2.93 8.46 13.57
N ASN A 685 -2.93 7.50 12.64
CA ASN A 685 -4.06 7.25 11.74
C ASN A 685 -5.02 6.17 12.25
N ILE A 686 -4.55 5.20 13.03
CA ILE A 686 -5.36 4.03 13.41
C ILE A 686 -6.49 4.38 14.41
N SER A 687 -6.18 5.18 15.44
CA SER A 687 -7.16 5.59 16.46
C SER A 687 -8.17 6.59 15.90
N THR A 688 -7.71 7.51 15.05
CA THR A 688 -8.55 8.50 14.36
C THR A 688 -9.47 7.82 13.35
N MET A 689 -8.97 6.85 12.58
CA MET A 689 -9.80 6.06 11.69
C MET A 689 -10.80 5.18 12.44
N GLY A 690 -10.43 4.62 13.60
CA GLY A 690 -11.38 3.92 14.47
C GLY A 690 -12.52 4.81 14.96
N ALA A 691 -12.22 6.07 15.31
CA ALA A 691 -13.22 7.06 15.67
C ALA A 691 -14.13 7.47 14.50
N ASP A 692 -13.59 7.50 13.28
CA ASP A 692 -14.35 7.83 12.05
C ASP A 692 -15.39 6.77 11.65
N GLN A 693 -15.39 5.61 12.31
CA GLN A 693 -16.36 4.54 12.04
C GLN A 693 -17.75 4.81 12.64
N PHE A 694 -17.89 5.86 13.45
CA PHE A 694 -19.12 6.26 14.12
C PHE A 694 -19.55 7.66 13.69
N ASP A 695 -20.86 7.84 13.48
CA ASP A 695 -21.49 9.12 13.19
C ASP A 695 -21.75 9.90 14.50
N ASP A 696 -21.21 11.11 14.60
CA ASP A 696 -21.31 11.96 15.79
C ASP A 696 -22.72 12.58 15.96
N PHE A 697 -23.52 12.63 14.89
CA PHE A 697 -24.87 13.19 14.91
C PHE A 697 -25.93 12.17 15.37
N GLU A 698 -25.60 10.88 15.41
CA GLU A 698 -26.48 9.81 15.85
C GLU A 698 -26.20 9.43 17.32
N PRO A 699 -27.15 9.62 18.25
CA PRO A 699 -26.92 9.38 19.68
C PRO A 699 -26.44 7.95 20.01
N LYS A 700 -26.95 6.94 19.29
CA LYS A 700 -26.54 5.54 19.46
C LYS A 700 -25.11 5.29 19.01
N GLU A 701 -24.71 5.82 17.85
CA GLU A 701 -23.33 5.66 17.35
C GLU A 701 -22.34 6.46 18.22
N ARG A 702 -22.72 7.62 18.73
CA ARG A 702 -21.93 8.41 19.70
C ARG A 702 -21.65 7.64 21.00
N SER A 703 -22.64 6.92 21.54
CA SER A 703 -22.43 6.06 22.71
C SER A 703 -21.49 4.89 22.40
N HIS A 704 -21.65 4.25 21.23
CA HIS A 704 -20.76 3.18 20.79
C HIS A 704 -19.31 3.65 20.56
N LYS A 705 -19.11 4.87 20.07
CA LYS A 705 -17.79 5.50 19.92
C LYS A 705 -17.03 5.61 21.24
N LEU A 706 -17.73 6.00 22.33
CA LEU A 706 -17.13 6.03 23.67
C LEU A 706 -16.72 4.64 24.14
N SER A 707 -17.58 3.64 23.92
CA SER A 707 -17.24 2.26 24.25
C SER A 707 -16.10 1.70 23.38
N PHE A 708 -15.94 2.15 22.13
CA PHE A 708 -14.78 1.82 21.29
C PHE A 708 -13.47 2.26 21.92
N PHE A 709 -13.39 3.50 22.41
CA PHE A 709 -12.19 3.98 23.06
C PHE A 709 -11.83 3.17 24.32
N ASN A 710 -12.82 2.71 25.09
CA ASN A 710 -12.55 1.82 26.24
C ASN A 710 -11.89 0.51 25.79
N TRP A 711 -12.43 -0.14 24.75
CA TRP A 711 -11.86 -1.38 24.20
C TRP A 711 -10.50 -1.15 23.53
N TRP A 712 -10.31 -0.01 22.89
CA TRP A 712 -9.03 0.42 22.34
C TRP A 712 -7.94 0.50 23.43
N PHE A 713 -8.20 1.20 24.53
CA PHE A 713 -7.26 1.29 25.65
C PHE A 713 -6.99 -0.07 26.30
N PHE A 714 -8.03 -0.88 26.52
CA PHE A 714 -7.87 -2.25 27.01
C PHE A 714 -6.89 -3.05 26.14
N SER A 715 -7.02 -2.93 24.83
CA SER A 715 -6.19 -3.65 23.85
C SER A 715 -4.74 -3.19 23.87
N ILE A 716 -4.50 -1.89 24.07
CA ILE A 716 -3.15 -1.36 24.27
C ILE A 716 -2.51 -2.00 25.49
N PHE A 717 -3.18 -1.94 26.64
CA PHE A 717 -2.63 -2.46 27.89
C PHE A 717 -2.42 -3.97 27.85
N PHE A 718 -3.33 -4.71 27.23
CA PHE A 718 -3.19 -6.14 27.04
C PHE A 718 -1.96 -6.49 26.19
N GLY A 719 -1.79 -5.82 25.03
CA GLY A 719 -0.62 -6.02 24.16
C GLY A 719 0.70 -5.66 24.86
N THR A 720 0.74 -4.55 25.61
CA THR A 720 1.92 -4.13 26.38
C THR A 720 2.25 -5.12 27.50
N LEU A 721 1.26 -5.60 28.27
CA LEU A 721 1.49 -6.55 29.35
C LEU A 721 2.02 -7.88 28.81
N PHE A 722 1.46 -8.36 27.70
CA PHE A 722 1.92 -9.58 27.04
C PHE A 722 3.37 -9.45 26.54
N ALA A 723 3.71 -8.29 25.93
CA ALA A 723 5.09 -8.00 25.52
C ALA A 723 6.05 -7.97 26.72
N ASN A 724 5.73 -7.19 27.76
CA ASN A 724 6.60 -6.97 28.91
C ASN A 724 6.77 -8.20 29.82
N THR A 725 6.01 -9.27 29.59
CA THR A 725 6.10 -10.52 30.36
C THR A 725 6.56 -11.68 29.48
N PHE A 726 5.63 -12.22 28.69
CA PHE A 726 5.83 -13.44 27.91
C PHE A 726 6.86 -13.27 26.79
N LEU A 727 6.79 -12.16 26.05
CA LEU A 727 7.70 -11.97 24.92
C LEU A 727 9.15 -11.75 25.37
N ILE A 728 9.36 -10.93 26.41
CA ILE A 728 10.69 -10.74 27.00
C ILE A 728 11.24 -12.06 27.54
N TYR A 729 10.41 -12.87 28.19
CA TYR A 729 10.80 -14.20 28.66
C TYR A 729 11.31 -15.08 27.51
N ILE A 730 10.60 -15.11 26.37
CA ILE A 730 11.04 -15.82 25.17
C ILE A 730 12.37 -15.27 24.66
N GLN A 731 12.53 -13.95 24.58
CA GLN A 731 13.76 -13.32 24.08
C GLN A 731 15.00 -13.69 24.91
N ASP A 732 14.88 -13.67 26.23
CA ASP A 732 15.99 -13.90 27.15
C ASP A 732 16.32 -15.39 27.36
N TYR A 733 15.31 -16.28 27.38
CA TYR A 733 15.52 -17.70 27.71
C TYR A 733 15.43 -18.67 26.53
N VAL A 734 14.60 -18.38 25.52
CA VAL A 734 14.42 -19.26 24.35
C VAL A 734 15.29 -18.79 23.19
N GLY A 735 15.25 -17.48 22.89
CA GLY A 735 16.10 -16.85 21.90
C GLY A 735 15.44 -15.71 21.12
N TRP A 736 16.26 -14.76 20.71
CA TRP A 736 15.87 -13.54 19.99
C TRP A 736 15.19 -13.79 18.65
N THR A 737 15.55 -14.88 17.94
CA THR A 737 14.89 -15.28 16.68
C THR A 737 13.40 -15.51 16.87
N ILE A 738 13.01 -16.30 17.87
CA ILE A 738 11.60 -16.56 18.16
C ILE A 738 10.95 -15.32 18.79
N GLY A 739 11.70 -14.63 19.66
CA GLY A 739 11.26 -13.42 20.35
C GLY A 739 10.90 -12.23 19.43
N TYR A 740 11.55 -12.09 18.27
CA TYR A 740 11.18 -11.10 17.24
C TYR A 740 10.36 -11.70 16.09
N GLY A 741 10.48 -13.00 15.83
CA GLY A 741 9.68 -13.70 14.82
C GLY A 741 8.19 -13.76 15.18
N LEU A 742 7.84 -14.04 16.44
CA LEU A 742 6.44 -14.14 16.87
C LEU A 742 5.67 -12.80 16.69
N PRO A 743 6.18 -11.63 17.12
CA PRO A 743 5.53 -10.36 16.83
C PRO A 743 5.55 -9.98 15.36
N THR A 744 6.57 -10.38 14.59
CA THR A 744 6.61 -10.15 13.14
C THR A 744 5.46 -10.87 12.43
N LEU A 745 5.25 -12.15 12.74
CA LEU A 745 4.14 -12.93 12.20
C LEU A 745 2.79 -12.39 12.71
N GLY A 746 2.71 -12.04 14.00
CA GLY A 746 1.51 -11.44 14.59
C GLY A 746 1.12 -10.12 13.94
N LEU A 747 2.09 -9.22 13.69
CA LEU A 747 1.87 -7.95 12.99
C LEU A 747 1.48 -8.18 11.52
N ALA A 748 2.15 -9.10 10.81
CA ALA A 748 1.78 -9.43 9.43
C ALA A 748 0.34 -9.97 9.34
N PHE A 749 -0.04 -10.85 10.27
CA PHE A 749 -1.39 -11.36 10.40
C PHE A 749 -2.39 -10.25 10.72
N SER A 750 -2.06 -9.33 11.63
CA SER A 750 -2.96 -8.25 12.02
C SER A 750 -3.16 -7.23 10.88
N VAL A 751 -2.14 -6.98 10.05
CA VAL A 751 -2.26 -6.19 8.82
C VAL A 751 -3.18 -6.88 7.81
N LEU A 752 -3.09 -8.20 7.65
CA LEU A 752 -4.01 -8.96 6.79
C LEU A 752 -5.46 -8.85 7.30
N VAL A 753 -5.67 -9.03 8.61
CA VAL A 753 -6.98 -8.87 9.25
C VAL A 753 -7.53 -7.45 9.06
N PHE A 754 -6.67 -6.44 9.19
CA PHE A 754 -7.03 -5.05 8.93
C PHE A 754 -7.48 -4.83 7.49
N LEU A 755 -6.75 -5.37 6.50
CA LEU A 755 -7.09 -5.26 5.07
C LEU A 755 -8.38 -6.02 4.72
N VAL A 756 -8.65 -7.14 5.39
CA VAL A 756 -9.95 -7.85 5.29
C VAL A 756 -11.10 -6.97 5.82
N GLY A 757 -10.81 -6.07 6.76
CA GLY A 757 -11.74 -5.09 7.31
C GLY A 757 -12.11 -3.94 6.37
N THR A 758 -11.32 -3.66 5.33
CA THR A 758 -11.49 -2.51 4.43
C THR A 758 -12.90 -2.29 3.86
N PRO A 759 -13.64 -3.29 3.35
CA PRO A 759 -15.01 -3.06 2.85
C PRO A 759 -15.99 -2.61 3.93
N TYR A 760 -15.64 -2.74 5.22
CA TYR A 760 -16.44 -2.29 6.34
C TYR A 760 -16.05 -0.90 6.82
N TYR A 761 -14.90 -0.35 6.44
CA TYR A 761 -14.47 0.97 6.93
C TYR A 761 -15.24 2.12 6.26
N ARG A 762 -15.57 3.14 7.05
CA ARG A 762 -15.94 4.47 6.56
C ARG A 762 -14.66 5.28 6.38
N HIS A 763 -14.50 5.89 5.20
CA HIS A 763 -13.32 6.67 4.84
C HIS A 763 -13.66 8.16 4.85
N LYS A 764 -12.86 8.98 5.53
CA LYS A 764 -12.90 10.44 5.42
C LYS A 764 -11.88 10.93 4.41
N LEU A 765 -12.26 11.94 3.65
CA LEU A 765 -11.38 12.65 2.71
C LEU A 765 -10.33 13.48 3.49
N PRO A 766 -9.14 13.75 2.91
CA PRO A 766 -8.13 14.58 3.55
C PRO A 766 -8.61 16.03 3.67
N SER A 767 -8.68 16.59 4.88
CA SER A 767 -9.18 17.96 5.13
C SER A 767 -8.09 19.06 5.07
N GLY A 768 -6.89 18.73 4.57
CA GLY A 768 -5.73 19.61 4.52
C GLY A 768 -4.91 19.65 5.82
N SER A 769 -3.66 20.13 5.74
CA SER A 769 -2.70 20.11 6.87
C SER A 769 -2.90 21.25 7.88
N PRO A 770 -3.17 20.94 9.17
CA PRO A 770 -3.22 21.93 10.24
C PRO A 770 -1.89 22.68 10.44
N ILE A 771 -0.76 22.02 10.22
CA ILE A 771 0.59 22.62 10.34
C ILE A 771 0.76 23.73 9.30
N THR A 772 0.33 23.48 8.06
CA THR A 772 0.41 24.49 6.99
C THR A 772 -0.47 25.71 7.29
N ARG A 773 -1.62 25.51 7.95
CA ARG A 773 -2.50 26.62 8.40
C ARG A 773 -1.85 27.47 9.49
N MET A 774 -1.15 26.86 10.46
CA MET A 774 -0.39 27.62 11.48
C MET A 774 0.77 28.40 10.87
N LEU A 775 1.54 27.78 9.98
CA LEU A 775 2.67 28.42 9.32
C LEU A 775 2.22 29.63 8.49
N GLN A 776 1.06 29.55 7.84
CA GLN A 776 0.46 30.69 7.13
C GLN A 776 0.23 31.88 8.05
N VAL A 777 -0.32 31.66 9.25
CA VAL A 777 -0.55 32.71 10.25
C VAL A 777 0.75 33.33 10.72
N PHE A 778 1.77 32.53 11.07
CA PHE A 778 3.07 33.05 11.49
C PHE A 778 3.75 33.87 10.37
N VAL A 779 3.73 33.37 9.13
CA VAL A 779 4.31 34.06 7.97
C VAL A 779 3.54 35.34 7.63
N ALA A 780 2.21 35.31 7.64
CA ALA A 780 1.39 36.49 7.39
C ALA A 780 1.58 37.56 8.48
N ALA A 781 1.61 37.17 9.75
CA ALA A 781 1.84 38.08 10.88
C ALA A 781 3.23 38.73 10.86
N THR A 782 4.28 37.97 10.53
CA THR A 782 5.66 38.48 10.44
C THR A 782 5.85 39.41 9.24
N ARG A 783 5.26 39.10 8.09
CA ARG A 783 5.25 40.01 6.93
C ARG A 783 4.51 41.30 7.20
N LYS A 784 3.48 41.26 8.04
CA LYS A 784 2.67 42.41 8.46
C LYS A 784 3.10 43.01 9.79
N TRP A 785 4.32 42.71 10.26
CA TRP A 785 4.79 43.12 11.59
C TRP A 785 4.71 44.63 11.84
N LYS A 786 4.89 45.45 10.79
CA LYS A 786 4.84 46.92 10.89
C LYS A 786 3.43 47.51 10.84
N LEU A 787 2.40 46.72 10.54
CA LEU A 787 1.02 47.20 10.45
C LEU A 787 0.35 47.25 11.83
N HIS A 788 -0.50 48.26 12.00
CA HIS A 788 -1.34 48.40 13.19
C HIS A 788 -2.58 47.51 13.06
N VAL A 789 -2.99 46.86 14.15
CA VAL A 789 -4.20 46.03 14.20
C VAL A 789 -5.33 46.93 14.70
N SER A 790 -6.41 47.07 13.92
CA SER A 790 -7.59 47.82 14.35
C SER A 790 -8.27 47.14 15.55
N ASP A 791 -8.83 47.95 16.44
CA ASP A 791 -9.53 47.46 17.63
C ASP A 791 -10.90 46.84 17.28
N ASP A 792 -11.55 47.26 16.18
CA ASP A 792 -12.83 46.71 15.74
C ASP A 792 -12.66 45.34 15.04
N PRO A 793 -13.20 44.22 15.59
CA PRO A 793 -13.12 42.89 14.98
C PRO A 793 -13.76 42.81 13.59
N LYS A 794 -14.69 43.71 13.24
CA LYS A 794 -15.39 43.72 11.94
C LYS A 794 -14.47 44.14 10.79
N GLU A 795 -13.38 44.86 11.07
CA GLU A 795 -12.43 45.28 10.04
C GLU A 795 -11.45 44.17 9.64
N LEU A 796 -11.31 43.13 10.47
CA LEU A 796 -10.48 41.97 10.19
C LEU A 796 -11.13 41.04 9.15
N HIS A 797 -10.31 40.22 8.49
CA HIS A 797 -10.80 39.24 7.52
C HIS A 797 -11.43 38.04 8.23
N GLU A 798 -12.73 37.84 8.02
CA GLU A 798 -13.48 36.70 8.54
C GLU A 798 -14.58 36.31 7.55
N LEU A 799 -14.92 35.02 7.48
CA LEU A 799 -15.97 34.49 6.61
C LEU A 799 -17.35 34.55 7.30
N SER A 800 -18.43 34.40 6.50
CA SER A 800 -19.80 34.38 7.03
C SER A 800 -20.09 33.12 7.86
N ILE A 801 -21.06 33.18 8.77
CA ILE A 801 -21.41 32.06 9.64
C ILE A 801 -21.98 30.90 8.81
N GLU A 802 -22.74 31.22 7.77
CA GLU A 802 -23.36 30.27 6.83
C GLU A 802 -22.30 29.48 6.04
N GLU A 803 -21.20 30.12 5.67
CA GLU A 803 -20.07 29.53 4.93
C GLU A 803 -19.19 28.64 5.83
N TYR A 804 -19.14 28.92 7.13
CA TYR A 804 -18.55 28.03 8.12
C TYR A 804 -19.45 26.81 8.40
N ALA A 805 -20.77 27.02 8.50
CA ALA A 805 -21.74 25.97 8.74
C ALA A 805 -21.84 24.97 7.56
N SER A 806 -21.77 25.44 6.31
CA SER A 806 -21.75 24.57 5.12
C SER A 806 -20.50 23.67 5.05
N ASN A 807 -19.37 24.15 5.59
CA ASN A 807 -18.11 23.40 5.68
C ASN A 807 -17.95 22.63 7.00
N GLY A 808 -18.96 22.59 7.86
CA GLY A 808 -18.93 21.88 9.15
C GLY A 808 -17.88 22.41 10.14
N ARG A 809 -17.52 23.70 10.06
CA ARG A 809 -16.56 24.37 10.96
C ARG A 809 -17.26 25.39 11.84
N ASN A 810 -16.71 25.60 13.04
CA ASN A 810 -17.19 26.60 13.99
C ASN A 810 -16.31 27.85 13.95
N ARG A 811 -16.94 29.02 13.92
CA ARG A 811 -16.26 30.33 14.01
C ARG A 811 -15.73 30.55 15.44
N ILE A 812 -14.53 31.11 15.56
CA ILE A 812 -13.90 31.44 16.85
C ILE A 812 -13.71 32.97 16.94
N ASP A 813 -14.15 33.56 18.05
CA ASP A 813 -14.04 35.00 18.28
C ASP A 813 -12.64 35.44 18.72
N LYS A 814 -12.28 36.69 18.40
CA LYS A 814 -10.98 37.32 18.70
C LYS A 814 -10.67 37.30 20.21
N SER A 815 -9.48 36.84 20.58
CA SER A 815 -8.94 36.87 21.94
C SER A 815 -7.79 37.88 22.08
N SER A 816 -7.62 38.45 23.27
CA SER A 816 -6.54 39.41 23.59
C SER A 816 -5.14 38.76 23.70
N SER A 817 -5.07 37.43 23.82
CA SER A 817 -3.80 36.69 23.92
C SER A 817 -3.05 36.69 22.58
N PHE A 818 -1.72 36.88 22.62
CA PHE A 818 -0.86 36.87 21.41
C PHE A 818 -1.36 37.81 20.30
N SER A 819 -1.75 39.04 20.65
CA SER A 819 -2.33 40.03 19.73
C SER A 819 -1.48 40.36 18.50
N PHE A 820 -0.17 40.11 18.54
CA PHE A 820 0.70 40.27 17.38
C PHE A 820 0.33 39.33 16.21
N LEU A 821 -0.28 38.16 16.49
CA LEU A 821 -0.73 37.23 15.45
C LEU A 821 -1.98 37.73 14.71
N ASP A 822 -2.76 38.65 15.30
CA ASP A 822 -3.93 39.28 14.66
C ASP A 822 -3.56 40.07 13.41
N LYS A 823 -2.29 40.47 13.28
CA LYS A 823 -1.74 41.10 12.08
C LYS A 823 -1.93 40.25 10.83
N ALA A 824 -2.01 38.92 10.95
CA ALA A 824 -2.28 38.03 9.83
C ALA A 824 -3.66 38.23 9.19
N ALA A 825 -4.65 38.73 9.94
CA ALA A 825 -6.03 38.94 9.49
C ALA A 825 -6.32 40.36 8.96
N VAL A 826 -5.32 41.26 8.96
CA VAL A 826 -5.47 42.64 8.47
C VAL A 826 -5.56 42.67 6.94
N LYS A 827 -6.58 43.32 6.36
CA LYS A 827 -6.78 43.39 4.89
C LYS A 827 -5.78 44.37 4.24
N THR A 828 -4.95 43.89 3.30
CA THR A 828 -3.92 44.68 2.60
C THR A 828 -4.00 44.57 1.06
N GLY A 829 -5.15 44.16 0.52
CA GLY A 829 -5.40 44.01 -0.92
C GLY A 829 -4.88 42.71 -1.57
N GLN A 830 -3.85 42.06 -0.99
CA GLN A 830 -3.39 40.73 -1.43
C GLN A 830 -4.13 39.60 -0.71
N THR A 831 -4.78 38.71 -1.47
CA THR A 831 -5.65 37.62 -0.96
C THR A 831 -4.96 36.26 -0.81
N SER A 832 -3.64 36.18 -1.04
CA SER A 832 -2.95 34.89 -0.91
C SER A 832 -3.03 34.37 0.54
N PRO A 833 -3.25 33.07 0.78
CA PRO A 833 -3.37 32.53 2.15
C PRO A 833 -2.11 32.65 3.02
N TRP A 834 -0.96 33.00 2.44
CA TRP A 834 0.29 33.29 3.16
C TRP A 834 0.47 34.78 3.49
N MET A 835 -0.49 35.62 3.07
CA MET A 835 -0.55 37.04 3.35
C MET A 835 -1.80 37.41 4.13
N LEU A 836 -2.94 36.76 3.89
CA LEU A 836 -4.21 37.03 4.56
C LEU A 836 -4.79 35.73 5.12
N CYS A 837 -5.10 35.71 6.41
CA CYS A 837 -5.72 34.59 7.11
C CYS A 837 -7.03 35.04 7.77
N THR A 838 -7.96 34.12 8.01
CA THR A 838 -9.20 34.47 8.75
C THR A 838 -8.93 34.61 10.24
N VAL A 839 -9.74 35.40 10.95
CA VAL A 839 -9.64 35.54 12.42
C VAL A 839 -9.74 34.17 13.10
N THR A 840 -10.67 33.32 12.67
CA THR A 840 -10.79 31.94 13.16
C THR A 840 -9.48 31.15 13.00
N GLN A 841 -8.80 31.24 11.85
CA GLN A 841 -7.51 30.57 11.63
C GLN A 841 -6.39 31.12 12.54
N VAL A 842 -6.40 32.42 12.81
CA VAL A 842 -5.46 33.08 13.74
C VAL A 842 -5.71 32.60 15.16
N GLU A 843 -6.96 32.55 15.61
CA GLU A 843 -7.32 32.09 16.96
C GLU A 843 -7.02 30.60 17.16
N GLU A 844 -7.28 29.76 16.16
CA GLU A 844 -6.85 28.34 16.18
C GLU A 844 -5.32 28.24 16.40
N THR A 845 -4.53 29.09 15.75
CA THR A 845 -3.07 29.13 15.89
C THR A 845 -2.64 29.66 17.26
N LYS A 846 -3.32 30.68 17.80
CA LYS A 846 -3.06 31.22 19.14
C LYS A 846 -3.30 30.16 20.21
N GLN A 847 -4.40 29.42 20.13
CA GLN A 847 -4.73 28.34 21.08
C GLN A 847 -3.65 27.26 21.07
N MET A 848 -3.17 26.83 19.90
CA MET A 848 -2.06 25.88 19.80
C MET A 848 -0.74 26.45 20.34
N THR A 849 -0.45 27.73 20.09
CA THR A 849 0.78 28.39 20.57
C THR A 849 0.82 28.50 22.10
N LYS A 850 -0.32 28.69 22.76
CA LYS A 850 -0.43 28.70 24.24
C LYS A 850 0.02 27.38 24.88
N LEU A 851 -0.02 26.27 24.16
CA LEU A 851 0.36 24.95 24.68
C LEU A 851 1.87 24.70 24.68
N ILE A 852 2.64 25.46 23.88
CA ILE A 852 4.08 25.26 23.69
C ILE A 852 4.88 25.40 24.99
N PRO A 853 4.69 26.43 25.85
CA PRO A 853 5.44 26.54 27.10
C PRO A 853 5.25 25.32 28.02
N ILE A 854 4.02 24.81 28.14
CA ILE A 854 3.75 23.60 28.92
C ILE A 854 4.42 22.39 28.27
N MET A 855 4.33 22.25 26.95
CA MET A 855 5.03 21.20 26.18
C MET A 855 6.53 21.18 26.49
N LEU A 856 7.21 22.32 26.47
CA LEU A 856 8.64 22.42 26.78
C LEU A 856 8.98 21.96 28.20
N THR A 857 8.18 22.36 29.20
CA THR A 857 8.37 21.94 30.60
C THR A 857 8.07 20.45 30.83
N THR A 858 7.45 19.76 29.87
CA THR A 858 7.20 18.31 29.93
C THR A 858 8.26 17.47 29.22
N ILE A 859 9.28 18.08 28.61
CA ILE A 859 10.38 17.35 27.95
C ILE A 859 11.25 16.64 28.99
N VAL A 860 11.73 17.37 30.01
CA VAL A 860 12.57 16.79 31.07
C VAL A 860 11.89 15.58 31.75
N PRO A 861 10.66 15.66 32.30
CA PRO A 861 9.96 14.52 32.90
C PRO A 861 9.83 13.33 31.95
N SER A 862 9.58 13.60 30.66
CA SER A 862 9.53 12.56 29.62
C SER A 862 10.90 11.85 29.43
N THR A 863 12.03 12.54 29.65
CA THR A 863 13.38 11.96 29.59
C THR A 863 13.61 10.96 30.73
N LEU A 864 12.94 11.14 31.87
CA LEU A 864 13.02 10.18 32.99
C LEU A 864 12.33 8.85 32.66
N ILE A 865 11.26 8.88 31.87
CA ILE A 865 10.55 7.67 31.43
C ILE A 865 11.48 6.77 30.61
N VAL A 866 12.35 7.35 29.79
CA VAL A 866 13.31 6.62 28.93
C VAL A 866 14.29 5.75 29.76
N GLN A 867 14.55 6.13 31.02
CA GLN A 867 15.42 5.36 31.92
C GLN A 867 14.84 3.98 32.26
N THR A 868 13.51 3.84 32.27
CA THR A 868 12.81 2.60 32.62
C THR A 868 13.10 1.44 31.67
N SER A 869 13.37 1.75 30.38
CA SER A 869 13.72 0.77 29.33
C SER A 869 15.23 0.69 29.02
N THR A 870 16.07 1.49 29.71
CA THR A 870 17.52 1.55 29.47
C THR A 870 18.32 1.25 30.73
N LEU A 871 18.74 2.27 31.48
CA LEU A 871 19.62 2.11 32.64
C LEU A 871 18.97 1.30 33.77
N PHE A 872 17.66 1.42 33.99
CA PHE A 872 16.98 0.61 35.01
C PHE A 872 17.02 -0.89 34.67
N VAL A 873 16.89 -1.24 33.39
CA VAL A 873 17.00 -2.64 32.93
C VAL A 873 18.43 -3.15 33.11
N LYS A 874 19.44 -2.32 32.79
CA LYS A 874 20.86 -2.67 32.98
C LYS A 874 21.20 -2.83 34.47
N GLN A 875 20.66 -1.99 35.33
CA GLN A 875 20.77 -2.13 36.79
C GLN A 875 20.20 -3.48 37.25
N GLY A 876 18.98 -3.82 36.82
CA GLY A 876 18.32 -5.10 37.14
C GLY A 876 19.07 -6.33 36.62
N ALA A 877 19.84 -6.20 35.54
CA ALA A 877 20.63 -7.30 34.99
C ALA A 877 21.83 -7.71 35.88
N THR A 878 22.23 -6.87 36.84
CA THR A 878 23.34 -7.13 37.77
C THR A 878 22.92 -7.71 39.12
N LEU A 879 21.62 -7.85 39.36
CA LEU A 879 21.05 -8.32 40.62
C LEU A 879 20.71 -9.81 40.56
N ASP A 880 20.45 -10.43 41.71
CA ASP A 880 19.88 -11.78 41.75
C ASP A 880 18.44 -11.77 41.25
N ARG A 881 18.21 -12.54 40.19
CA ARG A 881 16.96 -12.63 39.44
C ARG A 881 16.11 -13.83 39.87
N SER A 882 16.53 -14.58 40.89
CA SER A 882 15.80 -15.74 41.38
C SER A 882 14.45 -15.33 42.00
N MET A 883 13.39 -16.02 41.58
CA MET A 883 12.04 -15.91 42.16
C MET A 883 11.63 -17.34 42.53
N GLY A 884 12.03 -17.77 43.71
CA GLY A 884 11.97 -19.17 44.12
C GLY A 884 13.10 -20.04 43.50
N PRO A 885 13.04 -21.36 43.68
CA PRO A 885 14.16 -22.26 43.35
C PRO A 885 14.36 -22.52 41.84
N HIS A 886 13.31 -22.37 41.01
CA HIS A 886 13.33 -22.81 39.61
C HIS A 886 13.12 -21.70 38.58
N PHE A 887 12.71 -20.50 39.00
CA PHE A 887 12.39 -19.42 38.08
C PHE A 887 13.34 -18.25 38.24
N LYS A 888 13.87 -17.75 37.13
CA LYS A 888 14.64 -16.51 37.07
C LYS A 888 13.86 -15.52 36.21
N ILE A 889 13.60 -14.34 36.75
CA ILE A 889 12.86 -13.30 36.01
C ILE A 889 13.81 -12.55 35.06
N PRO A 890 13.44 -12.32 33.78
CA PRO A 890 14.21 -11.41 32.93
C PRO A 890 14.21 -10.01 33.54
N PRO A 891 15.34 -9.28 33.52
CA PRO A 891 15.43 -7.98 34.18
C PRO A 891 14.51 -6.93 33.52
N ALA A 892 14.29 -7.03 32.21
CA ALA A 892 13.38 -6.14 31.50
C ALA A 892 11.89 -6.37 31.86
N CYS A 893 11.52 -7.51 32.44
CA CYS A 893 10.15 -7.77 32.89
C CYS A 893 9.71 -6.89 34.07
N LEU A 894 10.63 -6.18 34.72
CA LEU A 894 10.26 -5.17 35.73
C LEU A 894 9.37 -4.05 35.15
N THR A 895 9.47 -3.80 33.84
CA THR A 895 8.58 -2.87 33.13
C THR A 895 7.11 -3.27 33.20
N ALA A 896 6.79 -4.56 33.38
CA ALA A 896 5.41 -5.01 33.58
C ALA A 896 4.78 -4.42 34.85
N PHE A 897 5.57 -4.17 35.90
CA PHE A 897 5.09 -3.52 37.12
C PHE A 897 4.71 -2.05 36.90
N VAL A 898 5.35 -1.35 35.95
CA VAL A 898 4.94 0.00 35.53
C VAL A 898 3.54 -0.05 34.94
N THR A 899 3.31 -0.99 34.01
CA THR A 899 2.00 -1.15 33.36
C THR A 899 0.92 -1.53 34.37
N LEU A 900 1.22 -2.46 35.29
CA LEU A 900 0.27 -2.89 36.33
C LEU A 900 -0.04 -1.77 37.32
N SER A 901 0.97 -1.05 37.82
CA SER A 901 0.75 0.06 38.76
C SER A 901 0.01 1.22 38.09
N MET A 902 0.29 1.51 36.81
CA MET A 902 -0.47 2.50 36.03
C MET A 902 -1.94 2.11 35.93
N LEU A 903 -2.26 0.87 35.58
CA LEU A 903 -3.64 0.36 35.49
C LEU A 903 -4.39 0.47 36.81
N ILE A 904 -3.77 0.01 37.91
CA ILE A 904 -4.36 0.09 39.25
C ILE A 904 -4.61 1.56 39.62
N THR A 905 -3.63 2.44 39.36
CA THR A 905 -3.74 3.86 39.68
C THR A 905 -4.82 4.56 38.86
N ILE A 906 -4.99 4.23 37.57
CA ILE A 906 -6.08 4.77 36.74
C ILE A 906 -7.44 4.44 37.37
N VAL A 907 -7.67 3.17 37.72
CA VAL A 907 -8.94 2.73 38.32
C VAL A 907 -9.17 3.42 39.67
N MET A 908 -8.15 3.50 40.52
CA MET A 908 -8.24 4.21 41.80
C MET A 908 -8.49 5.70 41.61
N TYR A 909 -7.85 6.33 40.62
CA TYR A 909 -8.03 7.75 40.32
C TYR A 909 -9.47 8.06 39.91
N ASP A 910 -10.01 7.31 38.95
CA ASP A 910 -11.37 7.56 38.42
C ASP A 910 -12.48 7.17 39.40
N ARG A 911 -12.33 6.05 40.12
CA ARG A 911 -13.40 5.51 40.97
C ARG A 911 -13.38 6.02 42.40
N LEU A 912 -12.21 6.38 42.94
CA LEU A 912 -12.07 6.79 44.34
C LEU A 912 -11.68 8.27 44.45
N PHE A 913 -10.63 8.70 43.75
CA PHE A 913 -10.09 10.06 43.90
C PHE A 913 -11.00 11.14 43.29
N VAL A 914 -11.42 11.00 42.02
CA VAL A 914 -12.26 12.00 41.34
C VAL A 914 -13.59 12.23 42.07
N PRO A 915 -14.38 11.19 42.46
CA PRO A 915 -15.62 11.40 43.18
C PRO A 915 -15.44 12.02 44.57
N ALA A 916 -14.36 11.68 45.28
CA ALA A 916 -14.05 12.24 46.59
C ALA A 916 -13.69 13.73 46.51
N ILE A 917 -12.79 14.10 45.59
CA ILE A 917 -12.29 15.46 45.45
C ILE A 917 -13.29 16.39 44.79
N ARG A 918 -14.08 15.91 43.81
CA ARG A 918 -15.12 16.73 43.15
C ARG A 918 -16.15 17.28 44.13
N ARG A 919 -16.46 16.57 45.22
CA ARG A 919 -17.34 17.06 46.29
C ARG A 919 -16.79 18.33 46.94
N TYR A 920 -15.46 18.45 47.03
CA TYR A 920 -14.78 19.58 47.63
C TYR A 920 -14.47 20.70 46.63
N THR A 921 -13.88 20.37 45.48
CA THR A 921 -13.41 21.35 44.49
C THR A 921 -14.51 21.89 43.58
N LYS A 922 -15.69 21.24 43.57
CA LYS A 922 -16.80 21.49 42.63
C LYS A 922 -16.41 21.38 41.14
N ASN A 923 -15.21 20.91 40.83
CA ASN A 923 -14.73 20.68 39.47
C ASN A 923 -15.19 19.29 38.99
N PRO A 924 -15.84 19.16 37.82
CA PRO A 924 -16.26 17.85 37.29
C PRO A 924 -15.13 16.83 37.16
N ARG A 925 -13.87 17.29 36.97
CA ARG A 925 -12.67 16.45 36.86
C ARG A 925 -11.93 16.23 38.20
N GLY A 926 -12.47 16.73 39.31
CA GLY A 926 -11.82 16.67 40.62
C GLY A 926 -10.73 17.74 40.76
N ILE A 927 -9.62 17.64 40.04
CA ILE A 927 -8.52 18.64 40.02
C ILE A 927 -8.30 19.18 38.61
N THR A 928 -7.58 20.30 38.48
CA THR A 928 -7.24 20.83 37.15
C THR A 928 -6.17 19.97 36.47
N MET A 929 -6.11 19.99 35.13
CA MET A 929 -5.11 19.21 34.38
C MET A 929 -3.68 19.60 34.75
N LEU A 930 -3.41 20.90 34.94
CA LEU A 930 -2.12 21.40 35.39
C LEU A 930 -1.77 20.95 36.82
N GLN A 931 -2.75 20.85 37.72
CA GLN A 931 -2.53 20.31 39.07
C GLN A 931 -2.19 18.81 39.01
N ARG A 932 -2.91 18.03 38.19
CA ARG A 932 -2.63 16.60 37.97
C ARG A 932 -1.21 16.41 37.42
N LEU A 933 -0.84 17.21 36.43
CA LEU A 933 0.51 17.21 35.85
C LEU A 933 1.58 17.58 36.89
N GLY A 934 1.35 18.62 37.69
CA GLY A 934 2.27 19.06 38.74
C GLY A 934 2.54 18.00 39.81
N ILE A 935 1.52 17.26 40.26
CA ILE A 935 1.67 16.11 41.16
C ILE A 935 2.59 15.05 40.54
N GLY A 936 2.37 14.74 39.26
CA GLY A 936 3.19 13.80 38.52
C GLY A 936 4.67 14.21 38.46
N LEU A 937 4.97 15.50 38.24
CA LEU A 937 6.35 16.01 38.23
C LEU A 937 7.06 15.81 39.57
N VAL A 938 6.36 16.01 40.69
CA VAL A 938 6.91 15.75 42.04
C VAL A 938 7.20 14.25 42.24
N LEU A 939 6.33 13.38 41.72
CA LEU A 939 6.57 11.94 41.74
C LEU A 939 7.79 11.54 40.91
N HIS A 940 8.04 12.16 39.76
CA HIS A 940 9.29 11.94 38.98
C HIS A 940 10.57 12.29 39.75
N VAL A 941 10.55 13.38 40.53
CA VAL A 941 11.68 13.71 41.43
C VAL A 941 11.86 12.59 42.47
N THR A 942 10.76 12.14 43.06
CA THR A 942 10.75 11.06 44.07
C THR A 942 11.27 9.74 43.49
N ILE A 943 10.94 9.42 42.24
CA ILE A 943 11.42 8.22 41.54
C ILE A 943 12.94 8.24 41.39
N MET A 944 13.54 9.37 40.95
CA MET A 944 15.00 9.46 40.81
C MET A 944 15.73 9.42 42.15
N VAL A 945 15.17 10.04 43.18
CA VAL A 945 15.70 9.95 44.54
C VAL A 945 15.68 8.49 45.02
N THR A 946 14.56 7.79 44.79
CA THR A 946 14.43 6.36 45.11
C THR A 946 15.45 5.51 44.33
N ALA A 947 15.63 5.78 43.03
CA ALA A 947 16.60 5.07 42.20
C ALA A 947 18.06 5.32 42.63
N CYS A 948 18.38 6.55 43.05
CA CYS A 948 19.67 6.89 43.63
C CYS A 948 19.95 6.07 44.90
N PHE A 949 18.97 5.97 45.82
CA PHE A 949 19.13 5.18 47.04
C PHE A 949 19.23 3.68 46.77
N ALA A 950 18.42 3.14 45.86
CA ALA A 950 18.49 1.74 45.45
C ALA A 950 19.87 1.40 44.87
N GLU A 951 20.42 2.29 44.04
CA GLU A 951 21.75 2.10 43.46
C GLU A 951 22.88 2.21 44.48
N ARG A 952 22.80 3.17 45.42
CA ARG A 952 23.75 3.23 46.54
C ARG A 952 23.76 1.96 47.36
N LYS A 953 22.58 1.37 47.63
CA LYS A 953 22.51 0.10 48.35
C LYS A 953 23.11 -1.04 47.53
N ARG A 954 22.85 -1.12 46.23
CA ARG A 954 23.47 -2.10 45.32
C ARG A 954 25.00 -2.01 45.35
N LEU A 955 25.54 -0.80 45.21
CA LEU A 955 26.99 -0.55 45.23
C LEU A 955 27.61 -0.84 46.60
N SER A 956 26.90 -0.60 47.72
CA SER A 956 27.38 -0.98 49.06
C SER A 956 27.59 -2.49 49.17
N VAL A 957 26.60 -3.28 48.74
CA VAL A 957 26.68 -4.75 48.79
C VAL A 957 27.77 -5.27 47.86
N ALA A 958 27.96 -4.65 46.68
CA ALA A 958 29.04 -5.01 45.76
C ALA A 958 30.43 -4.82 46.40
N ARG A 959 30.63 -3.72 47.16
CA ARG A 959 31.88 -3.47 47.90
C ARG A 959 32.05 -4.42 49.08
N GLU A 960 31.01 -4.66 49.86
CA GLU A 960 31.05 -5.55 51.03
C GLU A 960 31.38 -7.01 50.68
N LYS A 961 31.11 -7.42 49.44
CA LYS A 961 31.35 -8.78 48.93
C LYS A 961 32.55 -8.89 47.98
N ASP A 962 33.33 -7.81 47.83
CA ASP A 962 34.47 -7.73 46.90
C ASP A 962 34.14 -8.11 45.44
N LEU A 963 32.91 -7.85 44.99
CA LEU A 963 32.40 -8.18 43.65
C LEU A 963 32.61 -7.03 42.63
N LEU A 964 33.52 -6.09 42.92
CA LEU A 964 33.73 -4.90 42.08
C LEU A 964 34.42 -5.25 40.76
N GLU A 965 35.34 -6.22 40.76
CA GLU A 965 36.11 -6.61 39.57
C GLU A 965 35.44 -7.72 38.76
N GLN A 966 34.51 -8.48 39.37
CA GLN A 966 33.75 -9.53 38.71
C GLN A 966 32.48 -8.98 38.05
N LYS A 967 32.13 -9.49 36.88
CA LYS A 967 30.85 -9.21 36.19
C LYS A 967 29.66 -10.02 36.76
N ASP A 968 29.89 -10.73 37.87
CA ASP A 968 28.92 -11.62 38.48
C ASP A 968 27.74 -10.87 39.09
N ALA A 969 26.61 -11.57 39.20
CA ALA A 969 25.41 -11.03 39.80
C ALA A 969 25.63 -10.77 41.30
N ILE A 970 25.29 -9.57 41.75
CA ILE A 970 25.33 -9.20 43.16
C ILE A 970 24.22 -10.00 43.88
N PRO A 971 24.51 -10.62 45.04
CA PRO A 971 23.54 -11.40 45.83
C PRO A 971 22.53 -10.47 46.55
N LEU A 972 21.86 -9.62 45.78
CA LEU A 972 20.81 -8.71 46.21
C LEU A 972 19.61 -8.95 45.28
N THR A 973 18.44 -9.15 45.87
CA THR A 973 17.23 -9.45 45.08
C THR A 973 16.89 -8.32 44.12
N ILE A 974 16.48 -8.69 42.90
CA ILE A 974 16.02 -7.75 41.86
C ILE A 974 14.85 -6.87 42.34
N PHE A 975 14.03 -7.34 43.29
CA PHE A 975 12.88 -6.59 43.82
C PHE A 975 13.26 -5.33 44.60
N ILE A 976 14.54 -5.08 44.91
CA ILE A 976 14.98 -3.78 45.43
C ILE A 976 14.67 -2.62 44.46
N LEU A 977 14.53 -2.93 43.16
CA LEU A 977 14.13 -1.96 42.13
C LEU A 977 12.61 -1.84 42.00
N LEU A 978 11.81 -2.65 42.70
CA LEU A 978 10.35 -2.60 42.56
C LEU A 978 9.75 -1.22 42.93
N PRO A 979 10.20 -0.50 43.98
CA PRO A 979 9.66 0.81 44.31
C PRO A 979 9.79 1.85 43.20
N GLN A 980 10.96 1.96 42.54
CA GLN A 980 11.16 2.93 41.45
C GLN A 980 10.29 2.59 40.22
N TYR A 981 10.08 1.31 39.90
CA TYR A 981 9.22 0.87 38.80
C TYR A 981 7.73 1.05 39.12
N ALA A 982 7.29 0.71 40.32
CA ALA A 982 5.90 0.89 40.74
C ALA A 982 5.53 2.38 40.79
N LEU A 983 6.38 3.21 41.40
CA LEU A 983 6.20 4.66 41.45
C LEU A 983 6.21 5.28 40.04
N ALA A 984 7.05 4.78 39.12
CA ALA A 984 7.04 5.23 37.73
C ALA A 984 5.65 5.07 37.09
N GLY A 985 4.99 3.91 37.22
CA GLY A 985 3.65 3.75 36.66
C GLY A 985 2.57 4.59 37.35
N VAL A 986 2.72 4.87 38.65
CA VAL A 986 1.85 5.85 39.35
C VAL A 986 2.06 7.25 38.77
N ALA A 987 3.31 7.70 38.65
CA ALA A 987 3.66 9.01 38.12
C ALA A 987 3.21 9.19 36.66
N ASP A 988 3.40 8.19 35.81
CA ASP A 988 2.99 8.21 34.41
C ASP A 988 1.47 8.38 34.25
N ASN A 989 0.66 7.82 35.16
CA ASN A 989 -0.79 8.08 35.18
C ASN A 989 -1.13 9.56 35.49
N PHE A 990 -0.30 10.26 36.29
CA PHE A 990 -0.50 11.67 36.57
C PHE A 990 0.08 12.58 35.47
N VAL A 991 1.22 12.22 34.87
CA VAL A 991 1.89 13.03 33.83
C VAL A 991 1.33 12.74 32.44
N GLU A 992 1.42 11.51 31.95
CA GLU A 992 1.14 11.19 30.55
C GLU A 992 -0.34 11.34 30.22
N VAL A 993 -1.24 10.89 31.10
CA VAL A 993 -2.68 11.05 30.90
C VAL A 993 -3.07 12.53 30.95
N ALA A 994 -2.56 13.30 31.91
CA ALA A 994 -2.84 14.74 32.00
C ALA A 994 -2.29 15.51 30.80
N LYS A 995 -1.09 15.16 30.33
CA LYS A 995 -0.43 15.77 29.16
C LYS A 995 -1.25 15.50 27.89
N MET A 996 -1.71 14.26 27.69
CA MET A 996 -2.56 13.89 26.55
C MET A 996 -3.93 14.58 26.62
N GLU A 997 -4.58 14.58 27.78
CA GLU A 997 -5.87 15.24 28.01
C GLU A 997 -5.78 16.75 27.77
N LEU A 998 -4.74 17.40 28.32
CA LEU A 998 -4.50 18.84 28.14
C LEU A 998 -4.32 19.23 26.68
N PHE A 999 -3.45 18.54 25.94
CA PHE A 999 -3.21 18.90 24.54
C PHE A 999 -4.36 18.55 23.61
N TYR A 1000 -5.20 17.57 23.97
CA TYR A 1000 -6.40 17.25 23.19
C TYR A 1000 -7.54 18.24 23.47
N ASP A 1001 -7.85 18.50 24.74
CA ASP A 1001 -8.98 19.34 25.13
C ASP A 1001 -8.76 20.81 24.83
N GLN A 1002 -7.52 21.29 24.97
CA GLN A 1002 -7.19 22.69 24.72
C GLN A 1002 -6.90 22.98 23.24
N ALA A 1003 -6.87 21.95 22.39
CA ALA A 1003 -6.73 22.13 20.95
C ALA A 1003 -8.09 22.49 20.29
N PRO A 1004 -8.10 23.37 19.28
CA PRO A 1004 -9.29 23.65 18.49
C PRO A 1004 -9.87 22.39 17.82
N GLU A 1005 -11.18 22.38 17.54
CA GLU A 1005 -11.86 21.21 16.95
C GLU A 1005 -11.20 20.72 15.64
N GLY A 1006 -10.80 21.63 14.76
CA GLY A 1006 -10.11 21.31 13.51
C GLY A 1006 -8.64 20.90 13.67
N MET A 1007 -8.07 20.95 14.88
CA MET A 1007 -6.64 20.73 15.15
C MET A 1007 -6.36 19.73 16.27
N LYS A 1008 -7.36 19.00 16.76
CA LYS A 1008 -7.19 18.01 17.85
C LYS A 1008 -6.15 16.93 17.55
N SER A 1009 -6.03 16.51 16.28
CA SER A 1009 -4.99 15.57 15.83
C SER A 1009 -3.57 16.12 16.06
N LEU A 1010 -3.37 17.42 15.78
CA LEU A 1010 -2.10 18.10 16.03
C LEU A 1010 -1.84 18.28 17.53
N GLY A 1011 -2.88 18.53 18.33
CA GLY A 1011 -2.82 18.50 19.80
C GLY A 1011 -2.28 17.17 20.32
N THR A 1012 -2.83 16.04 19.89
CA THR A 1012 -2.29 14.70 20.22
C THR A 1012 -0.87 14.48 19.70
N SER A 1013 -0.46 15.13 18.62
CA SER A 1013 0.90 15.04 18.10
C SER A 1013 1.91 15.71 19.03
N TYR A 1014 1.57 16.83 19.70
CA TYR A 1014 2.44 17.50 20.67
C TYR A 1014 2.84 16.59 21.83
N PHE A 1015 1.91 15.76 22.31
CA PHE A 1015 2.20 14.70 23.29
C PHE A 1015 3.31 13.76 22.78
N THR A 1016 3.16 13.21 21.57
CA THR A 1016 4.15 12.26 21.00
C THR A 1016 5.49 12.92 20.68
N THR A 1017 5.48 14.15 20.16
CA THR A 1017 6.69 14.93 19.85
C THR A 1017 7.50 15.22 21.12
N THR A 1018 6.82 15.46 22.25
CA THR A 1018 7.50 15.66 23.54
C THR A 1018 8.28 14.42 23.96
N LEU A 1019 7.69 13.21 23.86
CA LEU A 1019 8.39 11.94 24.12
C LEU A 1019 9.56 11.72 23.16
N GLY A 1020 9.39 12.09 21.88
CA GLY A 1020 10.43 12.03 20.87
C GLY A 1020 11.65 12.89 21.21
N ILE A 1021 11.42 14.19 21.45
CA ILE A 1021 12.46 15.16 21.82
C ILE A 1021 13.13 14.75 23.14
N ALA A 1022 12.35 14.29 24.11
CA ALA A 1022 12.86 13.85 25.41
C ALA A 1022 13.80 12.64 25.32
N SER A 1023 13.59 11.76 24.34
CA SER A 1023 14.47 10.61 24.10
C SER A 1023 15.81 11.03 23.51
N PHE A 1024 15.81 12.00 22.59
CA PHE A 1024 17.07 12.61 22.11
C PHE A 1024 17.79 13.40 23.20
N LEU A 1025 17.03 14.09 24.07
CA LEU A 1025 17.60 14.76 25.24
C LEU A 1025 18.23 13.75 26.22
N SER A 1026 17.63 12.56 26.40
CA SER A 1026 18.23 11.47 27.19
C SER A 1026 19.61 11.09 26.67
N THR A 1027 19.72 10.86 25.36
CA THR A 1027 20.99 10.56 24.68
C THR A 1027 22.02 11.68 24.90
N PHE A 1028 21.60 12.93 24.70
CA PHE A 1028 22.47 14.09 24.88
C PHE A 1028 22.98 14.19 26.33
N LEU A 1029 22.11 14.06 27.32
CA LEU A 1029 22.47 14.13 28.73
C LEU A 1029 23.39 12.99 29.14
N LEU A 1030 23.08 11.74 28.75
CA LEU A 1030 23.89 10.58 29.10
C LEU A 1030 25.30 10.65 28.49
N SER A 1031 25.40 11.02 27.20
CA SER A 1031 26.68 11.15 26.51
C SER A 1031 27.53 12.28 27.11
N THR A 1032 26.91 13.44 27.33
CA THR A 1032 27.59 14.61 27.90
C THR A 1032 28.12 14.32 29.31
N VAL A 1033 27.32 13.67 30.16
CA VAL A 1033 27.76 13.28 31.51
C VAL A 1033 28.88 12.24 31.46
N ALA A 1034 28.77 11.23 30.59
CA ALA A 1034 29.83 10.23 30.42
C ALA A 1034 31.15 10.87 29.97
N ASP A 1035 31.11 11.80 29.01
CA ASP A 1035 32.30 12.48 28.49
C ASP A 1035 32.92 13.44 29.52
N ILE A 1036 32.11 14.26 30.19
CA ILE A 1036 32.59 15.23 31.20
C ILE A 1036 33.23 14.50 32.38
N THR A 1037 32.60 13.43 32.86
CA THR A 1037 33.06 12.71 34.06
C THR A 1037 34.30 11.86 33.83
N LYS A 1038 34.63 11.56 32.56
CA LYS A 1038 35.86 10.87 32.15
C LYS A 1038 37.07 11.82 32.02
N ARG A 1039 36.85 13.13 31.94
CA ARG A 1039 37.96 14.11 31.84
C ARG A 1039 38.83 14.08 33.10
N ASN A 1040 40.06 14.56 32.98
CA ASN A 1040 41.02 14.72 34.07
C ASN A 1040 41.47 13.40 34.74
N GLY A 1041 41.48 12.29 34.01
CA GLY A 1041 42.02 11.00 34.50
C GLY A 1041 41.07 10.20 35.39
N HIS A 1042 39.83 10.65 35.59
CA HIS A 1042 38.80 9.89 36.28
C HIS A 1042 38.20 8.79 35.37
N LYS A 1043 37.73 7.68 35.96
CA LYS A 1043 37.14 6.57 35.20
C LYS A 1043 35.80 6.94 34.53
N GLY A 1044 35.06 7.91 35.07
CA GLY A 1044 33.72 8.30 34.59
C GLY A 1044 32.59 7.73 35.46
N TRP A 1045 31.39 8.34 35.40
CA TRP A 1045 30.23 7.90 36.21
C TRP A 1045 29.53 6.65 35.64
N VAL A 1046 29.51 6.50 34.31
CA VAL A 1046 28.81 5.39 33.63
C VAL A 1046 29.81 4.55 32.85
N LEU A 1047 30.05 3.32 33.30
CA LEU A 1047 30.98 2.36 32.71
C LEU A 1047 30.24 1.12 32.19
N ASP A 1048 30.93 0.28 31.42
CA ASP A 1048 30.38 -0.99 30.95
C ASP A 1048 30.18 -1.99 32.08
N ASN A 1049 31.12 -2.02 33.04
CA ASN A 1049 30.91 -2.72 34.31
C ASN A 1049 30.15 -1.80 35.28
N LEU A 1050 28.88 -2.12 35.50
CA LEU A 1050 28.01 -1.37 36.41
C LEU A 1050 28.48 -1.49 37.87
N ASN A 1051 29.21 -2.54 38.27
CA ASN A 1051 29.66 -2.72 39.66
C ASN A 1051 30.71 -1.67 40.07
N VAL A 1052 31.40 -1.07 39.08
CA VAL A 1052 32.38 0.03 39.27
C VAL A 1052 31.79 1.39 38.88
N SER A 1053 30.59 1.41 38.28
CA SER A 1053 29.93 2.65 37.86
C SER A 1053 29.29 3.38 39.03
N HIS A 1054 29.21 4.71 38.93
CA HIS A 1054 28.49 5.59 39.85
C HIS A 1054 27.17 6.06 39.23
N LEU A 1055 26.28 5.11 38.95
CA LEU A 1055 24.93 5.41 38.44
C LEU A 1055 24.10 6.20 39.46
N ASP A 1056 24.42 6.09 40.75
CA ASP A 1056 23.78 6.86 41.81
C ASP A 1056 24.01 8.37 41.64
N TYR A 1057 25.17 8.80 41.15
CA TYR A 1057 25.45 10.21 40.83
C TYR A 1057 24.66 10.68 39.61
N TYR A 1058 24.51 9.83 38.59
CA TYR A 1058 23.68 10.14 37.42
C TYR A 1058 22.20 10.30 37.80
N TYR A 1059 21.66 9.41 38.64
CA TYR A 1059 20.28 9.53 39.14
C TYR A 1059 20.09 10.74 40.04
N ALA A 1060 21.07 11.10 40.88
CA ALA A 1060 21.03 12.34 41.66
C ALA A 1060 21.02 13.59 40.76
N PHE A 1061 21.82 13.62 39.69
CA PHE A 1061 21.79 14.69 38.69
C PHE A 1061 20.41 14.81 38.03
N MET A 1062 19.81 13.69 37.62
CA MET A 1062 18.47 13.68 37.03
C MET A 1062 17.39 14.14 38.02
N ALA A 1063 17.52 13.83 39.31
CA ALA A 1063 16.62 14.31 40.36
C ALA A 1063 16.67 15.84 40.49
N ILE A 1064 17.87 16.44 40.52
CA ILE A 1064 18.07 17.90 40.59
C ILE A 1064 17.50 18.57 39.33
N LEU A 1065 17.79 18.03 38.15
CA LEU A 1065 17.27 18.55 36.88
C LEU A 1065 15.73 18.51 36.85
N SER A 1066 15.13 17.41 37.31
CA SER A 1066 13.67 17.28 37.41
C SER A 1066 13.06 18.27 38.39
N PHE A 1067 13.74 18.55 39.51
CA PHE A 1067 13.29 19.54 40.49
C PHE A 1067 13.33 20.97 39.93
N LEU A 1068 14.42 21.34 39.25
CA LEU A 1068 14.53 22.63 38.56
C LEU A 1068 13.45 22.78 37.48
N ASN A 1069 13.20 21.72 36.70
CA ASN A 1069 12.13 21.72 35.72
C ASN A 1069 10.73 21.90 36.34
N PHE A 1070 10.48 21.30 37.51
CA PHE A 1070 9.23 21.52 38.25
C PHE A 1070 9.04 22.99 38.63
N LEU A 1071 10.10 23.70 39.04
CA LEU A 1071 10.03 25.14 39.29
C LEU A 1071 9.70 25.93 38.02
N CYS A 1072 10.32 25.59 36.88
CA CYS A 1072 9.98 26.18 35.58
C CYS A 1072 8.52 25.90 35.17
N PHE A 1073 8.03 24.69 35.42
CA PHE A 1073 6.62 24.33 35.19
C PHE A 1073 5.67 25.19 36.01
N LEU A 1074 5.95 25.46 37.28
CA LEU A 1074 5.10 26.34 38.11
C LEU A 1074 5.00 27.75 37.53
N VAL A 1075 6.09 28.28 36.99
CA VAL A 1075 6.09 29.58 36.30
C VAL A 1075 5.23 29.51 35.04
N ALA A 1076 5.42 28.50 34.18
CA ALA A 1076 4.63 28.34 32.96
C ALA A 1076 3.13 28.13 33.24
N ALA A 1077 2.80 27.33 34.27
CA ALA A 1077 1.43 27.08 34.70
C ALA A 1077 0.73 28.33 35.23
N LYS A 1078 1.45 29.24 35.90
CA LYS A 1078 0.90 30.52 36.37
C LYS A 1078 0.48 31.44 35.23
N PHE A 1079 1.16 31.39 34.09
CA PHE A 1079 0.84 32.18 32.90
C PHE A 1079 -0.15 31.49 31.94
N PHE A 1080 -0.50 30.22 32.19
CA PHE A 1080 -1.40 29.47 31.34
C PHE A 1080 -2.87 29.81 31.63
N VAL A 1081 -3.62 30.19 30.58
CA VAL A 1081 -5.06 30.47 30.66
C VAL A 1081 -5.81 29.42 29.86
N TYR A 1082 -6.72 28.69 30.53
CA TYR A 1082 -7.57 27.69 29.89
C TYR A 1082 -8.54 28.32 28.87
N ASN A 1083 -8.81 27.59 27.79
CA ASN A 1083 -9.86 27.96 26.85
C ASN A 1083 -11.24 27.71 27.48
N VAL A 1084 -12.23 28.57 27.20
CA VAL A 1084 -13.59 28.44 27.74
C VAL A 1084 -14.28 27.25 27.10
N ASP A 1085 -14.80 26.31 27.90
CA ASP A 1085 -15.59 25.17 27.41
C ASP A 1085 -16.91 25.67 26.79
N VAL A 1086 -17.02 25.59 25.45
CA VAL A 1086 -18.24 25.97 24.70
C VAL A 1086 -19.48 25.23 25.20
N THR A 1087 -19.29 24.05 25.79
CA THR A 1087 -20.35 23.21 26.39
C THR A 1087 -21.07 23.89 27.57
N GLN A 1088 -20.40 24.77 28.32
CA GLN A 1088 -21.02 25.52 29.42
C GLN A 1088 -21.99 26.60 28.94
N ASN A 1089 -21.75 27.21 27.77
CA ASN A 1089 -22.66 28.19 27.18
C ASN A 1089 -23.94 27.54 26.63
N ARG A 1090 -23.89 26.32 26.11
CA ARG A 1090 -25.11 25.61 25.65
C ARG A 1090 -26.06 25.26 26.81
N LEU A 1091 -25.52 24.87 27.96
CA LEU A 1091 -26.33 24.60 29.16
C LEU A 1091 -26.80 25.88 29.87
N GLY A 1092 -26.07 26.99 29.76
CA GLY A 1092 -26.48 28.29 30.30
C GLY A 1092 -27.52 29.03 29.45
N LEU A 1093 -27.55 28.79 28.13
CA LEU A 1093 -28.51 29.38 27.20
C LEU A 1093 -29.88 28.69 27.20
N GLU A 1094 -30.00 27.48 27.75
CA GLU A 1094 -31.29 26.81 27.94
C GLU A 1094 -32.02 27.19 29.25
N VAL A 1095 -31.44 28.04 30.11
CA VAL A 1095 -31.99 28.35 31.45
C VAL A 1095 -32.51 29.78 31.60
N ASN A 1096 -32.38 30.65 30.59
CA ASN A 1096 -32.95 32.01 30.66
C ASN A 1096 -34.25 32.11 29.85
N PRO A 1097 -35.44 32.27 30.48
CA PRO A 1097 -36.64 32.66 29.75
C PRO A 1097 -36.45 34.09 29.21
N PRO A 1098 -36.99 34.40 28.02
CA PRO A 1098 -36.78 35.69 27.39
C PRO A 1098 -37.37 36.82 28.23
N SER A 1099 -36.51 37.75 28.65
CA SER A 1099 -36.89 39.00 29.28
C SER A 1099 -37.70 39.85 28.31
N SER A 1100 -38.94 40.15 28.69
CA SER A 1100 -39.86 41.07 28.01
C SER A 1100 -39.34 42.51 28.03
N GLN A 1101 -39.24 43.13 26.86
CA GLN A 1101 -39.19 44.59 26.69
C GLN A 1101 -40.02 45.03 25.46
N PRO A 1102 -40.49 46.29 25.41
CA PRO A 1102 -41.90 46.63 25.26
C PRO A 1102 -42.33 46.87 23.80
N GLN A 1103 -43.60 46.54 23.51
CA GLN A 1103 -44.26 46.85 22.24
C GLN A 1103 -44.69 48.32 22.18
N ASP A 1104 -44.13 49.04 21.21
CA ASP A 1104 -44.65 50.31 20.69
C ASP A 1104 -46.04 50.09 20.07
N LYS A 1105 -47.01 50.90 20.52
CA LYS A 1105 -48.37 50.97 19.97
C LYS A 1105 -48.47 52.17 19.03
N THR A 1106 -48.53 51.92 17.72
CA THR A 1106 -49.20 52.80 16.76
C THR A 1106 -49.98 51.93 15.77
N GLY A 1107 -51.28 51.81 16.01
CA GLY A 1107 -52.20 51.03 15.19
C GLY A 1107 -53.58 51.66 15.19
N ILE A 1108 -53.93 52.21 14.04
CA ILE A 1108 -55.15 52.93 13.69
C ILE A 1108 -56.37 52.00 13.77
N SER A 1109 -57.47 52.54 14.31
CA SER A 1109 -58.81 51.95 14.42
C SER A 1109 -59.46 51.66 13.05
N PRO A 1110 -60.39 50.69 12.99
CA PRO A 1110 -61.80 51.12 12.96
C PRO A 1110 -62.75 50.31 13.84
N SER A 1111 -63.76 51.04 14.32
CA SER A 1111 -65.08 50.66 14.84
C SER A 1111 -65.71 49.45 14.10
N THR A 1112 -66.52 48.57 14.70
CA THR A 1112 -67.87 48.78 15.33
C THR A 1112 -68.35 47.39 15.89
N PRO A 1113 -69.52 47.22 16.54
CA PRO A 1113 -69.58 46.75 17.94
C PRO A 1113 -70.40 45.47 18.21
N GLN A 1114 -70.29 45.00 19.46
CA GLN A 1114 -71.33 44.37 20.32
C GLN A 1114 -72.12 43.16 19.81
N ALA A 1115 -72.06 42.06 20.57
CA ALA A 1115 -73.15 41.66 21.49
C ALA A 1115 -72.83 40.34 22.23
N ASP A 1116 -72.50 40.47 23.51
CA ASP A 1116 -73.16 39.85 24.67
C ASP A 1116 -73.51 38.34 24.70
N ALA A 1117 -72.73 37.64 25.53
CA ALA A 1117 -73.06 37.32 26.94
C ALA A 1117 -73.74 35.98 27.33
N LYS A 1118 -73.23 35.53 28.49
CA LYS A 1118 -73.75 34.60 29.52
C LYS A 1118 -73.60 33.10 29.18
N SER A 1119 -72.94 32.29 30.00
CA SER A 1119 -72.65 32.32 31.45
C SER A 1119 -71.29 31.70 31.76
#